data_AF-A0A9R0V283-F1
#
_entry.id   AF-A0A9R0V283-F1
#
_cell.length_a   1.000
_cell.length_b   1.000
_cell.length_c   1.000
_cell.angle_alpha   90.00
_cell.angle_beta   90.00
_cell.angle_gamma   90.00
#
_symmetry.space_group_name_H-M   'P 1'
#
loop_
_entity.id
_entity.type
_entity.pdbx_description
1 polymer ?
#
loop_
_entity_poly.entity_id
_entity_poly.type
_entity_poly.pdbx_seq_one_letter_code
_entity_poly.pdbx_strand_id
1 'polypeptide(L)'
;MQTAVTALNASMNLEFTWDPDPRPHDPSPGYFMIMHFSELQLLPSNALRQFDININGVRLSDDIRLFYLGVGVIYNEKPYRDSNYNISINATANSTLPPILNALELFSIMSMTNFGTDSGDVSAITTIKAKYHVLKNWMGDPCSPKIMAWEKLMCSYDIGTRPRIRSVNLSSSGLNGDISSSFANLKALQYLDLSNNNLTGTIPDTLSQLPLLKILDLSGNQLSGSIPSGYLKRIQDGSLNLRYGNNSNLCTNANSCRPAKMKSKLPIYIGAPAVVIVVIVSVALTLFCLLRQKNPGLMKNSVKPQNETRNDGDTSLGLETRQFTYNELERITNNLQQVLGKGGFGYVYDGFLEDGTQVAVKIRSESSNQGDKEFLAEVQILTRIHHKNLVSLIGFCKDGEHMALVYEFMSEGTLQDHIVGGDRNARCLTWRQRLKIAVESAQGLEYLHKGCNPPLIHRDVKATNILLNTRLEAKIADFGLSKAFNRDNESQVSTNVIVGTRGYMDPEYQTTGRPTTKSDVYSFGVVLLVLVTGKPPTLHNLRSIGIIEWVQQRLSKGNIEGVVDVRMHGDHDINSMWKAADIALKCTAHASVRRPNMTDVVMQLQECLKLEEDHTGSNSNNNFYTGISSNDLSMRNDPYPTNQSTNVSQSNTSFEKEHNFGRVPTIDNGPAAR
;
A
#
# COMPACT_ATOMS: atom_id res chain seq x y z
N MET A 1 1.68 -22.05 11.34
CA MET A 1 2.78 -22.73 12.03
C MET A 1 3.33 -23.83 11.10
N GLN A 2 4.21 -23.47 10.15
CA GLN A 2 4.88 -24.45 9.25
C GLN A 2 6.25 -24.90 9.78
N THR A 3 6.72 -24.28 10.86
CA THR A 3 7.94 -24.65 11.59
C THR A 3 7.54 -25.00 13.01
N ALA A 4 8.08 -26.10 13.53
CA ALA A 4 8.04 -26.48 14.92
C ALA A 4 9.48 -26.77 15.35
N VAL A 5 9.85 -26.34 16.55
CA VAL A 5 11.15 -26.68 17.12
C VAL A 5 11.02 -28.07 17.75
N THR A 6 11.99 -28.93 17.47
CA THR A 6 12.11 -30.25 18.10
C THR A 6 13.55 -30.46 18.54
N ALA A 7 13.76 -31.28 19.57
CA ALA A 7 15.09 -31.60 20.02
C ALA A 7 15.86 -32.38 18.94
N LEU A 8 17.15 -32.08 18.77
CA LEU A 8 18.01 -32.72 17.76
C LEU A 8 18.16 -34.24 17.98
N ASN A 9 18.00 -34.69 19.23
CA ASN A 9 18.01 -36.10 19.60
C ASN A 9 16.73 -36.46 20.37
N ALA A 10 16.25 -37.69 20.20
CA ALA A 10 15.06 -38.19 20.90
C ALA A 10 15.22 -38.22 22.44
N SER A 11 16.47 -38.22 22.93
CA SER A 11 16.83 -38.18 24.35
C SER A 11 17.09 -36.77 24.90
N MET A 12 17.04 -35.74 24.06
CA MET A 12 17.29 -34.36 24.47
C MET A 12 15.99 -33.62 24.75
N ASN A 13 16.03 -32.79 25.79
CA ASN A 13 14.94 -31.88 26.14
C ASN A 13 14.99 -30.63 25.25
N LEU A 14 13.85 -29.94 25.11
CA LEU A 14 13.84 -28.58 24.62
C LEU A 14 13.99 -27.64 25.81
N GLU A 15 15.08 -26.87 25.82
CA GLU A 15 15.38 -25.93 26.89
C GLU A 15 15.61 -24.54 26.31
N PHE A 16 15.01 -23.53 26.95
CA PHE A 16 15.26 -22.13 26.62
C PHE A 16 15.15 -21.26 27.87
N THR A 17 16.02 -20.26 27.92
CA THR A 17 16.17 -19.38 29.08
C THR A 17 16.09 -17.92 28.68
N TRP A 18 15.52 -17.08 29.54
CA TRP A 18 15.65 -15.62 29.43
C TRP A 18 15.65 -14.98 30.81
N ASP A 19 16.25 -13.79 30.89
CA ASP A 19 16.18 -12.93 32.06
C ASP A 19 15.07 -11.90 31.87
N PRO A 20 14.28 -11.59 32.92
CA PRO A 20 13.26 -10.55 32.85
C PRO A 20 13.90 -9.19 32.57
N ASP A 21 13.31 -8.41 31.66
CA ASP A 21 13.76 -7.05 31.38
C ASP A 21 13.15 -6.07 32.41
N PRO A 22 13.93 -5.58 33.40
CA PRO A 22 13.40 -4.79 34.50
C PRO A 22 12.83 -3.46 34.01
N ARG A 23 11.63 -3.12 34.46
CA ARG A 23 10.98 -1.84 34.11
C ARG A 23 11.12 -0.84 35.24
N PRO A 24 11.16 0.49 34.94
CA PRO A 24 11.32 1.54 35.97
C PRO A 24 10.32 1.50 37.14
N HIS A 25 9.18 0.83 36.96
CA HIS A 25 8.12 0.68 37.97
C HIS A 25 7.72 -0.79 38.24
N ASP A 26 8.39 -1.75 37.60
CA ASP A 26 8.21 -3.19 37.84
C ASP A 26 9.57 -3.89 37.63
N PRO A 27 10.42 -3.99 38.67
CA PRO A 27 11.78 -4.51 38.55
C PRO A 27 11.83 -6.02 38.31
N SER A 28 10.70 -6.74 38.44
CA SER A 28 10.58 -8.17 38.11
C SER A 28 9.24 -8.38 37.41
N PRO A 29 9.11 -7.96 36.13
CA PRO A 29 7.85 -8.05 35.41
C PRO A 29 7.37 -9.50 35.33
N GLY A 30 6.10 -9.71 35.66
CA GLY A 30 5.47 -11.02 35.51
C GLY A 30 5.15 -11.31 34.06
N TYR A 31 5.37 -12.55 33.63
CA TYR A 31 5.08 -13.00 32.28
C TYR A 31 3.94 -14.02 32.24
N PHE A 32 3.05 -13.83 31.27
CA PHE A 32 2.18 -14.87 30.74
C PHE A 32 2.86 -15.49 29.54
N MET A 33 2.78 -16.80 29.49
CA MET A 33 3.36 -17.61 28.46
C MET A 33 2.28 -18.49 27.89
N ILE A 34 2.19 -18.52 26.56
CA ILE A 34 1.27 -19.36 25.83
C ILE A 34 2.09 -20.21 24.87
N MET A 35 2.11 -21.52 25.12
CA MET A 35 2.77 -22.50 24.28
C MET A 35 1.73 -23.20 23.41
N HIS A 36 1.99 -23.20 22.10
CA HIS A 36 1.13 -23.81 21.11
C HIS A 36 1.76 -25.10 20.60
N PHE A 37 0.96 -26.16 20.62
CA PHE A 37 1.35 -27.52 20.22
C PHE A 37 0.40 -28.06 19.17
N SER A 38 0.94 -28.67 18.13
CA SER A 38 0.18 -29.42 17.14
C SER A 38 1.04 -30.49 16.47
N GLU A 39 0.53 -31.73 16.47
CA GLU A 39 1.16 -32.84 15.76
C GLU A 39 0.67 -32.84 14.31
N LEU A 40 1.50 -32.29 13.42
CA LEU A 40 1.21 -32.20 11.99
C LEU A 40 1.73 -33.42 11.22
N GLN A 41 2.52 -34.29 11.86
CA GLN A 41 3.05 -35.50 11.24
C GLN A 41 2.12 -36.68 11.52
N LEU A 42 1.76 -37.43 10.47
CA LEU A 42 1.07 -38.69 10.64
C LEU A 42 2.06 -39.73 11.16
N LEU A 43 2.03 -39.97 12.47
CA LEU A 43 2.95 -40.87 13.14
C LEU A 43 2.55 -42.35 12.94
N PRO A 44 3.52 -43.28 12.81
CA PRO A 44 3.25 -44.72 12.85
C PRO A 44 2.50 -45.14 14.12
N SER A 45 1.72 -46.21 14.07
CA SER A 45 0.83 -46.65 15.17
C SER A 45 1.53 -46.92 16.51
N ASN A 46 2.85 -47.18 16.47
CA ASN A 46 3.69 -47.44 17.65
C ASN A 46 4.51 -46.21 18.10
N ALA A 47 4.46 -45.10 17.36
CA ALA A 47 5.18 -43.89 17.72
C ALA A 47 4.30 -43.01 18.62
N LEU A 48 4.83 -42.71 19.79
CA LEU A 48 4.24 -41.84 20.81
C LEU A 48 5.14 -40.61 21.02
N ARG A 49 4.52 -39.43 21.01
CA ARG A 49 5.13 -38.19 21.45
C ARG A 49 4.41 -37.72 22.72
N GLN A 50 5.09 -37.85 23.85
CA GLN A 50 4.59 -37.47 25.16
C GLN A 50 5.66 -36.70 25.93
N PHE A 51 5.29 -35.59 26.56
CA PHE A 51 6.25 -34.74 27.26
C PHE A 51 5.65 -33.94 28.42
N ASP A 52 6.51 -33.52 29.33
CA ASP A 52 6.22 -32.63 30.47
C ASP A 52 6.80 -31.25 30.20
N ILE A 53 6.19 -30.21 30.79
CA ILE A 53 6.68 -28.83 30.72
C ILE A 53 6.98 -28.35 32.14
N ASN A 54 8.19 -27.84 32.35
CA ASN A 54 8.60 -27.22 33.61
C ASN A 54 9.12 -25.79 33.39
N ILE A 55 8.95 -24.95 34.40
CA ILE A 55 9.47 -23.59 34.50
C ILE A 55 10.24 -23.45 35.82
N ASN A 56 11.53 -23.12 35.76
CA ASN A 56 12.45 -23.07 36.91
C ASN A 56 12.40 -24.33 37.79
N GLY A 57 12.25 -25.50 37.16
CA GLY A 57 12.11 -26.79 37.85
C GLY A 57 10.72 -27.03 38.48
N VAL A 58 9.80 -26.06 38.42
CA VAL A 58 8.40 -26.22 38.81
C VAL A 58 7.59 -26.75 37.64
N ARG A 59 6.81 -27.80 37.87
CA ARG A 59 6.00 -28.45 36.85
C ARG A 59 4.80 -27.58 36.46
N LEU A 60 4.71 -27.22 35.18
CA LEU A 60 3.62 -26.42 34.61
C LEU A 60 2.51 -27.31 34.05
N SER A 61 2.87 -28.43 33.41
CA SER A 61 1.93 -29.43 32.88
C SER A 61 2.67 -30.75 32.67
N ASP A 62 1.98 -31.87 32.83
CA ASP A 62 2.51 -33.22 32.67
C ASP A 62 1.73 -34.08 31.68
N ASP A 63 2.37 -35.15 31.24
CA ASP A 63 1.81 -36.23 30.42
C ASP A 63 1.12 -35.73 29.13
N ILE A 64 1.60 -34.61 28.56
CA ILE A 64 0.99 -34.00 27.38
C ILE A 64 1.14 -34.95 26.20
N ARG A 65 0.00 -35.41 25.68
CA ARG A 65 -0.09 -36.27 24.52
C ARG A 65 -0.71 -35.53 23.35
N LEU A 66 0.03 -35.46 22.25
CA LEU A 66 -0.47 -34.85 21.01
C LEU A 66 -1.07 -35.93 20.11
N PHE A 67 -2.22 -35.62 19.54
CA PHE A 67 -2.87 -36.45 18.52
C PHE A 67 -2.66 -35.82 17.15
N TYR A 68 -2.63 -36.63 16.10
CA TYR A 68 -2.51 -36.14 14.72
C TYR A 68 -3.60 -35.12 14.40
N LEU A 69 -3.19 -33.94 13.93
CA LEU A 69 -4.03 -32.75 13.70
C LEU A 69 -4.73 -32.20 14.96
N GLY A 70 -4.40 -32.72 16.13
CA GLY A 70 -4.79 -32.16 17.41
C GLY A 70 -4.06 -30.84 17.65
N VAL A 71 -4.76 -29.91 18.29
CA VAL A 71 -4.21 -28.62 18.73
C VAL A 71 -4.29 -28.58 20.24
N GLY A 72 -3.18 -28.26 20.89
CA GLY A 72 -3.07 -28.07 22.33
C GLY A 72 -2.46 -26.71 22.64
N VAL A 73 -2.97 -26.05 23.67
CA VAL A 73 -2.44 -24.78 24.17
C VAL A 73 -2.20 -24.94 25.66
N ILE A 74 -0.97 -24.68 26.10
CA ILE A 74 -0.61 -24.68 27.53
C ILE A 74 -0.20 -23.27 27.90
N TYR A 75 -0.75 -22.77 29.01
CA TYR A 75 -0.48 -21.43 29.51
C TYR A 75 -0.51 -21.41 31.03
N ASN A 76 0.16 -20.42 31.63
CA ASN A 76 0.04 -20.15 33.05
C ASN A 76 -1.18 -19.24 33.33
N GLU A 77 -2.01 -19.59 34.31
CA GLU A 77 -3.22 -18.82 34.66
C GLU A 77 -2.90 -17.48 35.35
N LYS A 78 -1.74 -17.39 36.00
CA LYS A 78 -1.28 -16.19 36.72
C LYS A 78 0.12 -15.83 36.22
N PRO A 79 0.48 -14.54 36.18
CA PRO A 79 1.79 -14.11 35.72
C PRO A 79 2.89 -14.74 36.57
N TYR A 80 3.78 -15.50 35.93
CA TYR A 80 4.93 -16.09 36.60
C TYR A 80 5.98 -15.00 36.80
N ARG A 81 6.44 -14.82 38.03
CA ARG A 81 7.40 -13.78 38.42
C ARG A 81 8.62 -14.46 39.03
N ASP A 82 9.76 -14.29 38.40
CA ASP A 82 11.04 -14.79 38.91
C ASP A 82 12.19 -13.91 38.38
N SER A 83 13.39 -14.14 38.90
CA SER A 83 14.64 -13.48 38.55
C SER A 83 15.27 -14.00 37.27
N ASN A 84 14.93 -15.23 36.89
CA ASN A 84 15.31 -15.86 35.63
C ASN A 84 14.16 -16.80 35.20
N TYR A 85 14.08 -17.11 33.92
CA TYR A 85 13.08 -18.02 33.40
C TYR A 85 13.80 -19.12 32.64
N ASN A 86 13.74 -20.34 33.16
CA ASN A 86 14.30 -21.53 32.55
C ASN A 86 13.16 -22.50 32.26
N ILE A 87 12.91 -22.75 30.98
CA ILE A 87 11.84 -23.61 30.54
C ILE A 87 12.42 -24.87 29.96
N SER A 88 11.94 -26.01 30.46
CA SER A 88 12.31 -27.32 29.98
C SER A 88 11.06 -28.07 29.52
N ILE A 89 11.05 -28.53 28.28
CA ILE A 89 10.05 -29.47 27.76
C ILE A 89 10.75 -30.82 27.59
N ASN A 90 10.32 -31.80 28.39
CA ASN A 90 11.05 -33.05 28.58
C ASN A 90 10.22 -34.21 28.07
N ALA A 91 10.79 -35.08 27.24
CA ALA A 91 10.12 -36.32 26.84
C ALA A 91 9.89 -37.21 28.08
N THR A 92 8.70 -37.82 28.18
CA THR A 92 8.46 -38.82 29.24
C THR A 92 9.20 -40.12 28.91
N ALA A 93 9.40 -40.99 29.91
CA ALA A 93 10.02 -42.30 29.72
C ALA A 93 9.28 -43.21 28.71
N ASN A 94 8.00 -42.94 28.47
CA ASN A 94 7.16 -43.67 27.52
C ASN A 94 7.22 -43.09 26.10
N SER A 95 7.76 -41.89 25.92
CA SER A 95 7.80 -41.23 24.63
C SER A 95 8.85 -41.85 23.72
N THR A 96 8.45 -42.19 22.51
CA THR A 96 9.36 -42.69 21.46
C THR A 96 9.92 -41.58 20.57
N LEU A 97 9.38 -40.36 20.72
CA LEU A 97 9.70 -39.19 19.91
C LEU A 97 10.09 -38.00 20.79
N PRO A 98 10.97 -37.11 20.31
CA PRO A 98 11.35 -35.90 21.05
C PRO A 98 10.17 -34.96 21.27
N PRO A 99 10.22 -34.05 22.24
CA PRO A 99 9.21 -33.01 22.39
C PRO A 99 9.19 -32.07 21.18
N ILE A 100 8.06 -31.39 20.98
CA ILE A 100 7.88 -30.38 19.93
C ILE A 100 7.27 -29.11 20.52
N LEU A 101 7.58 -27.96 19.93
CA LEU A 101 6.94 -26.68 20.22
C LEU A 101 6.66 -25.94 18.90
N ASN A 102 5.39 -25.61 18.63
CA ASN A 102 5.00 -25.00 17.35
C ASN A 102 5.03 -23.46 17.40
N ALA A 103 4.67 -22.86 18.55
CA ALA A 103 4.84 -21.44 18.79
C ALA A 103 4.89 -21.15 20.29
N LEU A 104 5.52 -20.03 20.63
CA LEU A 104 5.59 -19.48 21.98
C LEU A 104 5.21 -18.00 21.91
N GLU A 105 4.21 -17.60 22.70
CA GLU A 105 3.87 -16.19 22.90
C GLU A 105 4.20 -15.80 24.33
N LEU A 106 4.90 -14.68 24.49
CA LEU A 106 5.32 -14.17 25.79
C LEU A 106 4.72 -12.77 26.00
N PHE A 107 3.91 -12.61 27.03
CA PHE A 107 3.27 -11.35 27.38
C PHE A 107 3.75 -10.89 28.76
N SER A 108 4.41 -9.75 28.82
CA SER A 108 4.71 -9.08 30.09
C SER A 108 3.50 -8.31 30.62
N ILE A 109 3.27 -8.31 31.92
CA ILE A 109 2.32 -7.36 32.53
C ILE A 109 2.89 -5.95 32.44
N MET A 110 2.06 -5.02 31.97
CA MET A 110 2.33 -3.59 32.07
C MET A 110 1.44 -2.99 33.15
N SER A 111 2.06 -2.36 34.15
CA SER A 111 1.31 -1.62 35.15
C SER A 111 0.65 -0.40 34.50
N MET A 112 -0.68 -0.39 34.48
CA MET A 112 -1.51 0.74 34.01
C MET A 112 -1.88 1.69 35.16
N THR A 113 -1.11 1.71 36.26
CA THR A 113 -1.40 2.53 37.46
C THR A 113 -1.39 4.04 37.22
N ASN A 114 -1.11 4.50 35.99
CA ASN A 114 -1.18 5.91 35.62
C ASN A 114 -2.57 6.25 35.10
N PHE A 115 -3.07 7.43 35.50
CA PHE A 115 -4.29 7.98 34.94
C PHE A 115 -4.25 7.99 33.41
N GLY A 116 -5.37 7.59 32.78
CA GLY A 116 -5.56 7.78 31.34
C GLY A 116 -5.55 9.26 30.97
N THR A 117 -5.33 9.55 29.69
CA THR A 117 -5.40 10.92 29.15
C THR A 117 -6.76 11.53 29.47
N ASP A 118 -6.78 12.84 29.72
CA ASP A 118 -8.02 13.55 29.96
C ASP A 118 -9.05 13.32 28.84
N SER A 119 -10.28 12.96 29.22
CA SER A 119 -11.30 12.52 28.26
C SER A 119 -11.70 13.60 27.26
N GLY A 120 -11.60 14.88 27.63
CA GLY A 120 -11.83 15.99 26.71
C GLY A 120 -10.76 16.05 25.63
N ASP A 121 -9.50 15.85 26.02
CA ASP A 121 -8.38 15.80 25.08
C ASP A 121 -8.47 14.56 24.16
N VAL A 122 -8.83 13.40 24.70
CA VAL A 122 -9.07 12.16 23.93
C VAL A 122 -10.15 12.37 22.86
N SER A 123 -11.30 12.92 23.24
CA SER A 123 -12.42 13.17 22.32
C SER A 123 -12.04 14.15 21.21
N ALA A 124 -11.38 15.25 21.58
CA ALA A 124 -10.93 16.27 20.64
C ALA A 124 -9.93 15.69 19.63
N ILE A 125 -8.88 15.02 20.10
CA ILE A 125 -7.82 14.51 19.21
C ILE A 125 -8.30 13.34 18.35
N THR A 126 -9.22 12.53 18.84
CA THR A 126 -9.86 11.46 18.06
C THR A 126 -10.75 12.04 16.96
N THR A 127 -11.47 13.13 17.22
CA THR A 127 -12.25 13.84 16.20
C THR A 127 -11.34 14.44 15.12
N ILE A 128 -10.20 15.02 15.52
CA ILE A 128 -9.18 15.54 14.60
C ILE A 128 -8.59 14.41 13.75
N LYS A 129 -8.26 13.27 14.38
CA LYS A 129 -7.78 12.06 13.70
C LYS A 129 -8.75 11.61 12.63
N ALA A 130 -10.04 11.54 12.97
CA ALA A 130 -11.10 11.10 12.07
C ALA A 130 -11.30 12.08 10.91
N LYS A 131 -11.34 13.39 11.19
CA LYS A 131 -11.53 14.43 10.17
C LYS A 131 -10.45 14.41 9.09
N TYR A 132 -9.19 14.30 9.50
CA TYR A 132 -8.06 14.39 8.57
C TYR A 132 -7.46 13.05 8.18
N HIS A 133 -8.07 11.93 8.61
CA HIS A 133 -7.56 10.58 8.35
C HIS A 133 -6.07 10.43 8.71
N VAL A 134 -5.67 10.91 9.88
CA VAL A 134 -4.25 10.91 10.30
C VAL A 134 -3.75 9.47 10.48
N LEU A 135 -2.93 8.99 9.55
CA LEU A 135 -2.31 7.65 9.59
C LEU A 135 -0.94 7.72 10.28
N LYS A 136 -0.94 7.66 11.61
CA LYS A 136 0.25 7.55 12.49
C LYS A 136 0.03 6.43 13.51
N ASN A 137 0.92 6.24 14.49
CA ASN A 137 0.74 5.33 15.64
C ASN A 137 -0.44 5.72 16.58
N TRP A 138 -1.41 6.50 16.09
CA TRP A 138 -2.52 7.06 16.87
C TRP A 138 -3.57 5.98 17.19
N MET A 139 -3.21 4.99 18.01
CA MET A 139 -4.08 3.90 18.46
C MET A 139 -4.03 3.79 19.98
N GLY A 140 -5.16 3.49 20.63
CA GLY A 140 -5.25 3.44 22.09
C GLY A 140 -5.34 4.82 22.74
N ASP A 141 -4.81 4.96 23.95
CA ASP A 141 -4.81 6.22 24.69
C ASP A 141 -3.73 7.19 24.13
N PRO A 142 -4.04 8.49 23.91
CA PRO A 142 -3.12 9.41 23.24
C PRO A 142 -1.80 9.70 23.96
N CYS A 143 -1.77 9.62 25.30
CA CYS A 143 -0.60 9.99 26.09
C CYS A 143 -0.10 8.89 27.04
N SER A 144 -0.94 7.90 27.36
CA SER A 144 -0.68 6.93 28.42
C SER A 144 -0.64 5.49 27.89
N PRO A 145 0.40 4.70 28.21
CA PRO A 145 1.59 5.09 28.94
C PRO A 145 2.50 6.02 28.13
N LYS A 146 3.35 6.81 28.79
CA LYS A 146 4.26 7.80 28.15
C LYS A 146 5.09 7.21 27.01
N ILE A 147 5.51 5.95 27.15
CA ILE A 147 6.30 5.22 26.15
C ILE A 147 5.52 4.87 24.88
N MET A 148 4.18 4.88 24.94
CA MET A 148 3.28 4.59 23.83
C MET A 148 2.47 5.82 23.40
N ALA A 149 2.86 7.01 23.86
CA ALA A 149 2.20 8.24 23.47
C ALA A 149 2.20 8.40 21.94
N TRP A 150 1.12 8.97 21.42
CA TRP A 150 0.95 9.16 19.99
C TRP A 150 2.04 10.10 19.44
N GLU A 151 2.63 9.70 18.31
CA GLU A 151 3.66 10.44 17.60
C GLU A 151 3.19 11.84 17.24
N LYS A 152 4.11 12.78 17.37
CA LYS A 152 3.90 14.21 17.17
C LYS A 152 2.87 14.85 18.11
N LEU A 153 2.47 14.15 19.18
CA LEU A 153 1.86 14.76 20.36
C LEU A 153 2.92 14.93 21.46
N MET A 154 2.79 15.99 22.25
CA MET A 154 3.48 16.07 23.54
C MET A 154 2.47 16.30 24.64
N CYS A 155 2.54 15.48 25.68
CA CYS A 155 1.61 15.50 26.79
C CYS A 155 2.29 15.93 28.10
N SER A 156 1.48 16.38 29.06
CA SER A 156 1.90 16.57 30.44
C SER A 156 1.88 15.25 31.21
N TYR A 157 2.80 15.12 32.16
CA TYR A 157 2.91 13.94 33.03
C TYR A 157 3.11 14.38 34.48
N ASP A 158 2.33 15.36 34.92
CA ASP A 158 2.42 15.90 36.27
C ASP A 158 1.85 14.88 37.28
N ILE A 159 2.58 14.65 38.38
CA ILE A 159 2.25 13.62 39.38
C ILE A 159 0.83 13.86 39.94
N GLY A 160 0.02 12.80 39.99
CA GLY A 160 -1.33 12.85 40.55
C GLY A 160 -2.40 13.48 39.65
N THR A 161 -2.08 13.75 38.38
CA THR A 161 -3.03 14.34 37.41
C THR A 161 -3.15 13.51 36.14
N ARG A 162 -4.26 13.69 35.40
CA ARG A 162 -4.44 13.10 34.07
C ARG A 162 -3.52 13.77 33.06
N PRO A 163 -2.82 13.01 32.19
CA PRO A 163 -2.08 13.58 31.08
C PRO A 163 -2.95 14.47 30.20
N ARG A 164 -2.40 15.62 29.79
CA ARG A 164 -3.05 16.60 28.91
C ARG A 164 -2.19 16.86 27.68
N ILE A 165 -2.80 17.04 26.51
CA ILE A 165 -2.10 17.34 25.26
C ILE A 165 -1.66 18.81 25.28
N ARG A 166 -0.35 19.06 25.27
CA ARG A 166 0.26 20.40 25.26
C ARG A 166 0.78 20.81 23.88
N SER A 167 1.12 19.85 23.03
CA SER A 167 1.63 20.10 21.69
C SER A 167 0.99 19.14 20.69
N VAL A 168 0.58 19.68 19.54
CA VAL A 168 0.14 18.91 18.39
C VAL A 168 0.91 19.40 17.16
N ASN A 169 1.72 18.51 16.57
CA ASN A 169 2.42 18.79 15.31
C ASN A 169 1.85 17.91 14.18
N LEU A 170 1.13 18.55 13.27
CA LEU A 170 0.61 17.97 12.04
C LEU A 170 1.13 18.73 10.81
N SER A 171 2.31 19.35 10.92
CA SER A 171 2.99 19.94 9.76
C SER A 171 3.25 18.88 8.68
N SER A 172 3.19 19.29 7.42
CA SER A 172 3.51 18.45 6.25
C SER A 172 2.86 17.07 6.29
N SER A 173 1.61 17.01 6.76
CA SER A 173 0.86 15.76 6.96
C SER A 173 -0.22 15.55 5.89
N GLY A 174 -0.21 16.36 4.83
CA GLY A 174 -1.17 16.27 3.73
C GLY A 174 -2.61 16.62 4.12
N LEU A 175 -2.82 17.37 5.21
CA LEU A 175 -4.15 17.73 5.69
C LEU A 175 -4.89 18.57 4.63
N ASN A 176 -6.18 18.30 4.42
CA ASN A 176 -7.03 19.04 3.49
C ASN A 176 -8.34 19.49 4.16
N GLY A 177 -9.10 20.36 3.49
CA GLY A 177 -10.33 20.93 4.02
C GLY A 177 -10.08 22.05 5.03
N ASP A 178 -11.10 22.38 5.82
CA ASP A 178 -11.07 23.49 6.79
C ASP A 178 -10.40 23.10 8.12
N ILE A 179 -9.84 24.09 8.82
CA ILE A 179 -9.27 23.90 10.16
C ILE A 179 -10.38 23.51 11.14
N SER A 180 -10.23 22.37 11.82
CA SER A 180 -11.22 21.86 12.76
C SER A 180 -11.35 22.75 14.00
N SER A 181 -12.57 23.14 14.35
CA SER A 181 -12.84 23.80 15.62
C SER A 181 -12.58 22.90 16.83
N SER A 182 -12.50 21.57 16.66
CA SER A 182 -12.18 20.62 17.73
C SER A 182 -10.82 20.86 18.38
N PHE A 183 -9.86 21.50 17.69
CA PHE A 183 -8.60 21.92 18.34
C PHE A 183 -8.84 22.88 19.51
N ALA A 184 -9.94 23.66 19.51
CA ALA A 184 -10.30 24.56 20.62
C ALA A 184 -10.69 23.81 21.92
N ASN A 185 -10.92 22.50 21.84
CA ASN A 185 -11.25 21.67 23.01
C ASN A 185 -10.00 21.20 23.77
N LEU A 186 -8.81 21.28 23.18
CA LEU A 186 -7.54 20.96 23.82
C LEU A 186 -7.10 22.12 24.74
N LYS A 187 -7.74 22.25 25.92
CA LYS A 187 -7.57 23.43 26.80
C LYS A 187 -6.14 23.61 27.34
N ALA A 188 -5.34 22.54 27.35
CA ALA A 188 -3.94 22.58 27.76
C ALA A 188 -2.95 22.88 26.61
N LEU A 189 -3.45 23.07 25.38
CA LEU A 189 -2.62 23.21 24.19
C LEU A 189 -1.82 24.51 24.21
N GLN A 190 -0.51 24.38 23.98
CA GLN A 190 0.47 25.47 23.94
C GLN A 190 1.06 25.65 22.55
N TYR A 191 1.22 24.57 21.81
CA TYR A 191 1.80 24.55 20.46
C TYR A 191 0.88 23.80 19.50
N LEU A 192 0.48 24.47 18.42
CA LEU A 192 -0.27 23.87 17.33
C LEU A 192 0.41 24.22 16.01
N ASP A 193 0.85 23.19 15.30
CA ASP A 193 1.52 23.34 14.00
C ASP A 193 0.77 22.57 12.93
N LEU A 194 0.17 23.33 12.02
CA LEU A 194 -0.59 22.86 10.86
C LEU A 194 0.07 23.35 9.56
N SER A 195 1.34 23.76 9.61
CA SER A 195 2.04 24.35 8.47
C SER A 195 2.27 23.35 7.32
N ASN A 196 2.44 23.88 6.11
CA ASN A 196 2.78 23.10 4.90
C ASN A 196 1.76 21.97 4.61
N ASN A 197 0.47 22.31 4.65
CA ASN A 197 -0.63 21.41 4.32
C ASN A 197 -1.50 22.00 3.21
N ASN A 198 -2.58 21.32 2.85
CA ASN A 198 -3.54 21.73 1.84
C ASN A 198 -4.84 22.27 2.47
N LEU A 199 -4.74 22.92 3.65
CA LEU A 199 -5.91 23.42 4.39
C LEU A 199 -6.49 24.66 3.69
N THR A 200 -7.81 24.72 3.59
CA THR A 200 -8.59 25.77 2.93
C THR A 200 -9.57 26.44 3.90
N GLY A 201 -10.30 27.46 3.46
CA GLY A 201 -11.30 28.14 4.29
C GLY A 201 -10.72 29.17 5.27
N THR A 202 -11.53 29.59 6.23
CA THR A 202 -11.17 30.67 7.17
C THR A 202 -10.51 30.13 8.44
N ILE A 203 -9.74 30.98 9.13
CA ILE A 203 -9.16 30.64 10.44
C ILE A 203 -10.30 30.69 11.48
N PRO A 204 -10.63 29.58 12.18
CA PRO A 204 -11.72 29.56 13.16
C PRO A 204 -11.41 30.50 14.33
N ASP A 205 -12.31 31.42 14.69
CA ASP A 205 -12.08 32.33 15.82
C ASP A 205 -11.92 31.60 17.17
N THR A 206 -12.48 30.39 17.28
CA THR A 206 -12.45 29.58 18.49
C THR A 206 -11.05 29.21 18.98
N LEU A 207 -10.04 29.08 18.11
CA LEU A 207 -8.67 28.76 18.58
C LEU A 207 -8.00 29.96 19.27
N SER A 208 -8.45 31.19 18.99
CA SER A 208 -7.95 32.38 19.69
C SER A 208 -8.29 32.36 21.18
N GLN A 209 -9.35 31.63 21.55
CA GLN A 209 -9.85 31.48 22.92
C GLN A 209 -9.10 30.41 23.74
N LEU A 210 -8.14 29.70 23.15
CA LEU A 210 -7.34 28.72 23.88
C LEU A 210 -6.42 29.43 24.89
N PRO A 211 -6.59 29.19 26.21
CA PRO A 211 -5.99 30.03 27.25
C PRO A 211 -4.46 29.92 27.33
N LEU A 212 -3.90 28.79 26.87
CA LEU A 212 -2.47 28.49 27.00
C LEU A 212 -1.73 28.46 25.65
N LEU A 213 -2.43 28.70 24.53
CA LEU A 213 -1.84 28.60 23.20
C LEU A 213 -0.81 29.71 22.98
N LYS A 214 0.47 29.37 22.81
CA LYS A 214 1.57 30.33 22.62
C LYS A 214 2.01 30.41 21.16
N ILE A 215 1.94 29.30 20.43
CA ILE A 215 2.40 29.23 19.05
C ILE A 215 1.31 28.55 18.21
N LEU A 216 0.92 29.22 17.13
CA LEU A 216 0.04 28.69 16.10
C LEU A 216 0.71 28.89 14.74
N ASP A 217 1.11 27.79 14.10
CA ASP A 217 1.69 27.83 12.75
C ASP A 217 0.70 27.31 11.72
N LEU A 218 0.27 28.20 10.84
CA LEU A 218 -0.65 27.98 9.72
C LEU A 218 0.02 28.25 8.37
N SER A 219 1.34 28.46 8.35
CA SER A 219 2.06 28.86 7.15
C SER A 219 2.02 27.79 6.05
N GLY A 220 2.10 28.20 4.78
CA GLY A 220 2.12 27.26 3.65
C GLY A 220 0.84 26.45 3.49
N ASN A 221 -0.31 27.11 3.57
CA ASN A 221 -1.64 26.54 3.33
C ASN A 221 -2.40 27.37 2.27
N GLN A 222 -3.68 27.07 2.05
CA GLN A 222 -4.58 27.78 1.13
C GLN A 222 -5.72 28.48 1.88
N LEU A 223 -5.44 28.99 3.08
CA LEU A 223 -6.43 29.67 3.91
C LEU A 223 -6.81 31.02 3.29
N SER A 224 -8.04 31.45 3.56
CA SER A 224 -8.62 32.66 2.99
C SER A 224 -9.42 33.46 4.01
N GLY A 225 -9.68 34.74 3.69
CA GLY A 225 -10.46 35.63 4.53
C GLY A 225 -9.62 36.41 5.56
N SER A 226 -10.30 37.16 6.44
CA SER A 226 -9.64 38.00 7.43
C SER A 226 -9.17 37.21 8.64
N ILE A 227 -8.00 37.54 9.18
CA ILE A 227 -7.56 37.05 10.51
C ILE A 227 -8.54 37.58 11.57
N PRO A 228 -9.20 36.71 12.38
CA PRO A 228 -10.15 37.16 13.40
C PRO A 228 -9.51 38.06 14.48
N SER A 229 -10.29 39.00 15.02
CA SER A 229 -9.81 40.01 15.97
C SER A 229 -9.26 39.42 17.27
N GLY A 230 -9.74 38.25 17.70
CA GLY A 230 -9.21 37.53 18.85
C GLY A 230 -7.73 37.21 18.72
N TYR A 231 -7.27 36.80 17.53
CA TYR A 231 -5.86 36.57 17.26
C TYR A 231 -5.05 37.87 17.25
N LEU A 232 -5.58 38.92 16.61
CA LEU A 232 -4.89 40.21 16.52
C LEU A 232 -4.62 40.80 17.91
N LYS A 233 -5.59 40.72 18.82
CA LYS A 233 -5.42 41.16 20.22
C LYS A 233 -4.27 40.41 20.91
N ARG A 234 -4.20 39.09 20.73
CA ARG A 234 -3.19 38.23 21.35
C ARG A 234 -1.79 38.35 20.72
N ILE A 235 -1.73 38.75 19.46
CA ILE A 235 -0.46 39.11 18.81
C ILE A 235 0.04 40.45 19.38
N GLN A 236 -0.86 41.43 19.56
CA GLN A 236 -0.52 42.75 20.11
C GLN A 236 -0.05 42.70 21.57
N ASP A 237 -0.67 41.87 22.41
CA ASP A 237 -0.24 41.68 23.80
C ASP A 237 0.93 40.69 23.97
N GLY A 238 1.42 40.10 22.87
CA GLY A 238 2.55 39.17 22.85
C GLY A 238 2.24 37.77 23.39
N SER A 239 0.98 37.46 23.72
CA SER A 239 0.57 36.15 24.25
C SER A 239 0.49 35.05 23.19
N LEU A 240 0.47 35.41 21.89
CA LEU A 240 0.42 34.45 20.78
C LEU A 240 1.39 34.83 19.66
N ASN A 241 2.22 33.87 19.26
CA ASN A 241 2.99 33.89 18.02
C ASN A 241 2.19 33.17 16.91
N LEU A 242 1.51 33.95 16.07
CA LEU A 242 0.79 33.44 14.91
C LEU A 242 1.66 33.53 13.65
N ARG A 243 1.95 32.38 13.03
CA ARG A 243 2.63 32.30 11.74
C ARG A 243 1.61 31.90 10.67
N TYR A 244 1.45 32.73 9.65
CA TYR A 244 0.42 32.54 8.62
C TYR A 244 0.93 32.85 7.20
N GLY A 245 2.25 33.01 7.03
CA GLY A 245 2.88 33.31 5.74
C GLY A 245 2.55 32.25 4.68
N ASN A 246 2.72 32.60 3.40
CA ASN A 246 2.43 31.71 2.27
C ASN A 246 0.96 31.22 2.22
N ASN A 247 0.01 32.10 2.57
CA ASN A 247 -1.42 31.93 2.34
C ASN A 247 -1.92 33.13 1.51
N SER A 248 -2.01 32.99 0.18
CA SER A 248 -2.21 34.11 -0.75
C SER A 248 -3.53 34.87 -0.59
N ASN A 249 -4.53 34.26 0.06
CA ASN A 249 -5.88 34.81 0.19
C ASN A 249 -6.23 35.28 1.62
N LEU A 250 -5.26 35.30 2.55
CA LEU A 250 -5.46 35.86 3.89
C LEU A 250 -5.24 37.37 3.90
N CYS A 251 -6.09 38.09 4.64
CA CYS A 251 -6.01 39.54 4.82
C CYS A 251 -5.95 39.90 6.31
N THR A 252 -5.18 40.94 6.65
CA THR A 252 -4.88 41.33 8.04
C THR A 252 -5.97 42.22 8.66
N ASN A 253 -6.89 42.76 7.87
CA ASN A 253 -8.05 43.53 8.33
C ASN A 253 -9.18 43.53 7.29
N ALA A 254 -10.42 43.80 7.72
CA ALA A 254 -11.60 43.86 6.83
C ALA A 254 -11.45 44.87 5.67
N ASN A 255 -10.60 45.90 5.85
CA ASN A 255 -10.33 46.92 4.83
C ASN A 255 -9.36 46.47 3.72
N SER A 256 -8.48 45.49 4.00
CA SER A 256 -7.57 44.87 3.03
C SER A 256 -8.23 43.69 2.30
N CYS A 257 -9.32 43.15 2.84
CA CYS A 257 -10.19 42.19 2.16
C CYS A 257 -11.14 42.90 1.17
N ARG A 258 -10.60 43.70 0.25
CA ARG A 258 -11.40 44.19 -0.89
C ARG A 258 -11.29 43.18 -2.02
N PRO A 259 -12.39 42.75 -2.66
CA PRO A 259 -12.26 42.04 -3.93
C PRO A 259 -11.49 42.96 -4.87
N ALA A 260 -10.47 42.43 -5.55
CA ALA A 260 -9.80 43.16 -6.60
C ALA A 260 -10.86 43.64 -7.59
N LYS A 261 -11.06 44.96 -7.69
CA LYS A 261 -11.87 45.56 -8.76
C LYS A 261 -11.25 45.10 -10.07
N MET A 262 -11.90 44.14 -10.76
CA MET A 262 -11.65 43.98 -12.18
C MET A 262 -11.85 45.34 -12.82
N LYS A 263 -10.83 45.82 -13.53
CA LYS A 263 -10.93 47.02 -14.35
C LYS A 263 -11.99 46.76 -15.42
N SER A 264 -13.21 47.17 -15.13
CA SER A 264 -14.26 47.36 -16.12
C SER A 264 -13.79 48.44 -17.09
N LYS A 265 -13.62 48.07 -18.36
CA LYS A 265 -13.90 49.01 -19.45
C LYS A 265 -15.39 48.92 -19.78
N LEU A 266 -15.95 50.11 -19.98
CA LEU A 266 -17.35 50.54 -20.00
C LEU A 266 -18.27 49.78 -21.01
N PRO A 267 -19.60 49.71 -20.76
CA PRO A 267 -20.56 48.90 -21.50
C PRO A 267 -21.24 49.66 -22.65
N ILE A 268 -21.37 49.06 -23.84
CA ILE A 268 -22.39 49.38 -24.87
C ILE A 268 -22.70 48.10 -25.68
N TYR A 269 -23.99 47.91 -26.00
CA TYR A 269 -24.65 46.88 -26.85
C TYR A 269 -25.21 45.61 -26.18
N ILE A 270 -26.22 45.79 -25.32
CA ILE A 270 -27.19 44.72 -24.98
C ILE A 270 -28.33 44.60 -26.03
N GLY A 271 -28.40 45.48 -27.03
CA GLY A 271 -29.45 45.42 -28.07
C GLY A 271 -29.14 44.54 -29.30
N ALA A 272 -27.89 44.14 -29.53
CA ALA A 272 -27.48 43.47 -30.78
C ALA A 272 -27.42 41.93 -30.71
N PRO A 273 -27.02 41.26 -29.60
CA PRO A 273 -26.83 39.80 -29.63
C PRO A 273 -28.15 39.02 -29.65
N ALA A 274 -29.21 39.58 -29.05
CA ALA A 274 -30.52 38.91 -29.02
C ALA A 274 -31.15 38.82 -30.40
N VAL A 275 -31.01 39.85 -31.24
CA VAL A 275 -31.53 39.85 -32.62
C VAL A 275 -30.75 38.88 -33.50
N VAL A 276 -29.41 38.81 -33.34
CA VAL A 276 -28.57 37.87 -34.09
C VAL A 276 -28.89 36.42 -33.73
N ILE A 277 -29.12 36.11 -32.46
CA ILE A 277 -29.49 34.77 -32.01
C ILE A 277 -30.88 34.38 -32.54
N VAL A 278 -31.86 35.29 -32.53
CA VAL A 278 -33.20 35.03 -33.10
C VAL A 278 -33.16 34.84 -34.62
N VAL A 279 -32.31 35.59 -35.32
CA VAL A 279 -32.10 35.41 -36.77
C VAL A 279 -31.40 34.08 -37.08
N ILE A 280 -30.38 33.69 -36.31
CA ILE A 280 -29.69 32.40 -36.50
C ILE A 280 -30.64 31.23 -36.22
N VAL A 281 -31.47 31.31 -35.16
CA VAL A 281 -32.44 30.26 -34.83
C VAL A 281 -33.55 30.17 -35.88
N SER A 282 -34.03 31.30 -36.41
CA SER A 282 -35.05 31.30 -37.47
C SER A 282 -34.51 30.82 -38.82
N VAL A 283 -33.25 31.11 -39.16
CA VAL A 283 -32.57 30.57 -40.35
C VAL A 283 -32.33 29.07 -40.19
N ALA A 284 -31.91 28.60 -39.00
CA ALA A 284 -31.73 27.17 -38.74
C ALA A 284 -33.06 26.39 -38.81
N LEU A 285 -34.15 26.95 -38.29
CA LEU A 285 -35.48 26.33 -38.35
C LEU A 285 -36.05 26.31 -39.77
N THR A 286 -35.83 27.35 -40.56
CA THR A 286 -36.25 27.38 -41.97
C THR A 286 -35.42 26.41 -42.83
N LEU A 287 -34.11 26.30 -42.62
CA LEU A 287 -33.28 25.28 -43.27
C LEU A 287 -33.71 23.86 -42.87
N PHE A 288 -34.01 23.64 -41.59
CA PHE A 288 -34.48 22.34 -41.09
C PHE A 288 -35.84 21.95 -41.70
N CYS A 289 -36.75 22.91 -41.89
CA CYS A 289 -38.03 22.68 -42.56
C CYS A 289 -37.87 22.40 -44.07
N LEU A 290 -36.96 23.10 -44.76
CA LEU A 290 -36.66 22.88 -46.18
C LEU A 290 -35.95 21.53 -46.43
N LEU A 291 -35.09 21.09 -45.51
CA LEU A 291 -34.46 19.78 -45.56
C LEU A 291 -35.45 18.63 -45.27
N ARG A 292 -36.51 18.88 -44.49
CA ARG A 292 -37.57 17.90 -44.24
C ARG A 292 -38.62 17.80 -45.35
N GLN A 293 -38.74 18.79 -46.23
CA GLN A 293 -39.66 18.73 -47.39
C GLN A 293 -39.12 17.91 -48.57
N LYS A 294 -37.85 17.45 -48.55
CA LYS A 294 -37.24 16.74 -49.69
C LYS A 294 -37.33 15.21 -49.69
N ASN A 295 -37.91 14.57 -48.67
CA ASN A 295 -38.13 13.11 -48.70
C ASN A 295 -39.58 12.74 -48.33
N PRO A 296 -40.50 12.68 -49.31
CA PRO A 296 -41.77 12.00 -49.15
C PRO A 296 -41.67 10.52 -49.57
N GLY A 297 -42.07 9.64 -48.66
CA GLY A 297 -42.60 8.29 -48.95
C GLY A 297 -41.60 7.12 -48.84
N LEU A 298 -41.99 5.92 -48.40
CA LEU A 298 -43.29 5.41 -47.98
C LEU A 298 -43.10 3.99 -47.40
N MET A 299 -43.57 3.77 -46.16
CA MET A 299 -44.21 2.54 -45.58
C MET A 299 -43.47 1.19 -45.63
N LYS A 300 -43.65 0.22 -44.72
CA LYS A 300 -44.51 -0.03 -43.55
C LYS A 300 -43.99 -1.35 -42.95
N ASN A 301 -43.86 -1.51 -41.63
CA ASN A 301 -44.77 -2.26 -40.72
C ASN A 301 -43.85 -3.19 -39.90
N SER A 302 -44.10 -3.58 -38.66
CA SER A 302 -45.00 -3.13 -37.59
C SER A 302 -44.65 -4.00 -36.37
N VAL A 303 -45.05 -3.53 -35.18
CA VAL A 303 -45.29 -4.30 -33.93
C VAL A 303 -44.12 -4.54 -32.95
N LYS A 304 -44.12 -3.64 -31.95
CA LYS A 304 -43.64 -3.66 -30.55
C LYS A 304 -44.58 -4.51 -29.64
N PRO A 305 -44.54 -4.50 -28.28
CA PRO A 305 -43.46 -4.40 -27.26
C PRO A 305 -43.71 -5.29 -26.00
N GLN A 306 -42.85 -5.20 -24.96
CA GLN A 306 -43.23 -4.92 -23.55
C GLN A 306 -41.95 -4.82 -22.68
N ASN A 307 -41.61 -3.64 -22.13
CA ASN A 307 -41.99 -3.05 -20.82
C ASN A 307 -41.24 -3.73 -19.65
N GLU A 308 -40.67 -3.07 -18.64
CA GLU A 308 -40.56 -1.69 -18.15
C GLU A 308 -39.43 -1.78 -17.08
N THR A 309 -38.62 -0.79 -16.74
CA THR A 309 -39.01 0.44 -16.04
C THR A 309 -37.82 1.42 -16.05
N ARG A 310 -38.13 2.70 -16.28
CA ARG A 310 -37.26 3.84 -15.97
C ARG A 310 -37.29 4.14 -14.47
N ASN A 311 -36.24 4.76 -13.95
CA ASN A 311 -36.40 6.00 -13.21
C ASN A 311 -35.12 6.86 -13.27
N ASP A 312 -35.37 8.13 -13.58
CA ASP A 312 -34.46 9.28 -13.69
C ASP A 312 -33.77 9.66 -12.37
N GLY A 313 -32.73 10.51 -12.46
CA GLY A 313 -32.41 11.41 -11.35
C GLY A 313 -30.97 11.91 -11.20
N ASP A 314 -30.48 12.64 -12.20
CA ASP A 314 -29.72 13.90 -12.11
C ASP A 314 -28.41 14.09 -11.28
N THR A 315 -27.45 14.72 -11.99
CA THR A 315 -26.36 15.65 -11.58
C THR A 315 -25.01 15.20 -10.99
N SER A 316 -23.99 15.33 -11.87
CA SER A 316 -22.73 16.09 -11.70
C SER A 316 -21.53 15.48 -10.96
N LEU A 317 -20.52 15.05 -11.75
CA LEU A 317 -19.14 15.59 -11.74
C LEU A 317 -18.43 15.20 -13.05
N GLY A 318 -17.94 16.20 -13.78
CA GLY A 318 -17.53 16.10 -15.18
C GLY A 318 -16.17 15.46 -15.43
N LEU A 319 -16.19 14.45 -16.29
CA LEU A 319 -15.21 14.19 -17.35
C LEU A 319 -16.01 13.46 -18.45
N GLU A 320 -16.60 14.23 -19.37
CA GLU A 320 -17.10 13.63 -20.61
C GLU A 320 -15.88 13.06 -21.34
N THR A 321 -15.70 11.74 -21.32
CA THR A 321 -14.68 11.07 -22.14
C THR A 321 -14.82 11.55 -23.59
N ARG A 322 -13.78 12.19 -24.12
CA ARG A 322 -13.82 12.79 -25.45
C ARG A 322 -13.98 11.70 -26.51
N GLN A 323 -14.96 11.85 -27.39
CA GLN A 323 -15.06 11.03 -28.60
C GLN A 323 -14.22 11.67 -29.71
N PHE A 324 -13.25 10.94 -30.23
CA PHE A 324 -12.39 11.34 -31.35
C PHE A 324 -12.91 10.74 -32.67
N THR A 325 -12.72 11.47 -33.76
CA THR A 325 -12.84 10.97 -35.15
C THR A 325 -11.53 10.28 -35.58
N TYR A 326 -11.58 9.42 -36.58
CA TYR A 326 -10.36 8.74 -37.05
C TYR A 326 -9.33 9.73 -37.61
N ASN A 327 -9.79 10.76 -38.33
CA ASN A 327 -8.94 11.81 -38.88
C ASN A 327 -8.22 12.63 -37.77
N GLU A 328 -8.90 12.88 -36.64
CA GLU A 328 -8.23 13.47 -35.47
C GLU A 328 -7.14 12.56 -34.91
N LEU A 329 -7.37 11.24 -34.87
CA LEU A 329 -6.37 10.27 -34.40
C LEU A 329 -5.14 10.23 -35.31
N GLU A 330 -5.32 10.22 -36.63
CA GLU A 330 -4.22 10.31 -37.58
C GLU A 330 -3.42 11.60 -37.37
N ARG A 331 -4.09 12.72 -37.10
CA ARG A 331 -3.41 13.99 -36.84
C ARG A 331 -2.59 13.97 -35.55
N ILE A 332 -3.16 13.50 -34.44
CA ILE A 332 -2.45 13.50 -33.14
C ILE A 332 -1.31 12.48 -33.09
N THR A 333 -1.35 11.44 -33.92
CA THR A 333 -0.31 10.38 -34.00
C THR A 333 0.69 10.59 -35.14
N ASN A 334 0.59 11.72 -35.85
CA ASN A 334 1.39 12.02 -37.04
C ASN A 334 1.35 10.88 -38.09
N ASN A 335 0.15 10.47 -38.48
CA ASN A 335 -0.14 9.35 -39.38
C ASN A 335 0.42 8.01 -38.87
N LEU A 336 0.25 7.72 -37.57
CA LEU A 336 0.60 6.42 -36.96
C LEU A 336 2.07 6.04 -37.14
N GLN A 337 2.98 7.01 -37.13
CA GLN A 337 4.40 6.79 -37.41
C GLN A 337 5.13 6.05 -36.29
N GLN A 338 4.90 6.44 -35.04
CA GLN A 338 5.68 5.95 -33.90
C GLN A 338 4.91 4.90 -33.10
N VAL A 339 5.32 3.65 -33.22
CA VAL A 339 4.77 2.52 -32.46
C VAL A 339 5.46 2.42 -31.10
N LEU A 340 4.68 2.48 -30.02
CA LEU A 340 5.12 2.24 -28.65
C LEU A 340 5.10 0.76 -28.28
N GLY A 341 4.18 0.00 -28.85
CA GLY A 341 4.06 -1.44 -28.58
C GLY A 341 2.99 -2.13 -29.39
N LYS A 342 2.94 -3.47 -29.27
CA LYS A 342 1.95 -4.33 -29.92
C LYS A 342 1.32 -5.27 -28.89
N GLY A 343 0.01 -5.18 -28.71
CA GLY A 343 -0.79 -6.04 -27.83
C GLY A 343 -1.77 -6.92 -28.59
N GLY A 344 -2.59 -7.70 -27.86
CA GLY A 344 -3.64 -8.56 -28.44
C GLY A 344 -4.76 -7.78 -29.14
N PHE A 345 -4.99 -6.54 -28.71
CA PHE A 345 -5.97 -5.64 -29.30
C PHE A 345 -5.47 -4.96 -30.58
N GLY A 346 -4.15 -4.81 -30.76
CA GLY A 346 -3.53 -4.12 -31.89
C GLY A 346 -2.28 -3.33 -31.49
N TYR A 347 -1.95 -2.29 -32.26
CA TYR A 347 -0.78 -1.46 -32.05
C TYR A 347 -1.11 -0.26 -31.15
N VAL A 348 -0.13 0.14 -30.33
CA VAL A 348 -0.18 1.35 -29.52
C VAL A 348 0.80 2.36 -30.12
N TYR A 349 0.32 3.57 -30.39
CA TYR A 349 1.09 4.64 -31.00
C TYR A 349 1.28 5.80 -30.03
N ASP A 350 2.39 6.52 -30.21
CA ASP A 350 2.62 7.80 -29.54
C ASP A 350 1.77 8.89 -30.19
N GLY A 351 1.29 9.85 -29.40
CA GLY A 351 0.53 10.97 -29.93
C GLY A 351 0.52 12.18 -29.02
N PHE A 352 0.15 13.33 -29.58
CA PHE A 352 0.07 14.61 -28.89
C PHE A 352 -1.25 15.29 -29.18
N LEU A 353 -1.99 15.65 -28.12
CA LEU A 353 -3.20 16.46 -28.23
C LEU A 353 -2.86 17.91 -28.61
N GLU A 354 -3.88 18.68 -29.00
CA GLU A 354 -3.74 20.08 -29.43
C GLU A 354 -3.12 21.00 -28.38
N ASP A 355 -3.27 20.66 -27.10
CA ASP A 355 -2.71 21.38 -25.96
C ASP A 355 -1.28 20.95 -25.61
N GLY A 356 -0.70 20.02 -26.36
CA GLY A 356 0.64 19.46 -26.14
C GLY A 356 0.68 18.28 -25.18
N THR A 357 -0.46 17.80 -24.67
CA THR A 357 -0.51 16.62 -23.81
C THR A 357 -0.13 15.36 -24.59
N GLN A 358 0.89 14.64 -24.12
CA GLN A 358 1.30 13.37 -24.70
C GLN A 358 0.33 12.24 -24.30
N VAL A 359 -0.05 11.40 -25.26
CA VAL A 359 -1.04 10.34 -25.11
C VAL A 359 -0.60 9.05 -25.77
N ALA A 360 -1.13 7.92 -25.30
CA ALA A 360 -0.96 6.62 -25.93
C ALA A 360 -2.25 6.23 -26.68
N VAL A 361 -2.16 6.01 -27.99
CA VAL A 361 -3.31 5.68 -28.85
C VAL A 361 -3.27 4.19 -29.23
N LYS A 362 -4.14 3.40 -28.62
CA LYS A 362 -4.30 1.96 -28.87
C LYS A 362 -5.35 1.73 -29.95
N ILE A 363 -4.93 1.27 -31.13
CA ILE A 363 -5.81 1.06 -32.29
C ILE A 363 -6.12 -0.42 -32.46
N ARG A 364 -7.39 -0.73 -32.70
CA ARG A 364 -7.86 -2.09 -32.97
C ARG A 364 -7.28 -2.61 -34.28
N SER A 365 -6.73 -3.82 -34.26
CA SER A 365 -6.35 -4.54 -35.50
C SER A 365 -7.57 -5.24 -36.13
N GLU A 366 -7.69 -5.18 -37.46
CA GLU A 366 -8.73 -5.88 -38.25
C GLU A 366 -8.72 -7.41 -38.09
N SER A 367 -7.62 -7.98 -37.60
CA SER A 367 -7.46 -9.43 -37.42
C SER A 367 -8.13 -10.01 -36.16
N SER A 368 -8.73 -9.18 -35.30
CA SER A 368 -9.26 -9.59 -33.99
C SER A 368 -10.79 -9.69 -33.99
N ASN A 369 -11.33 -10.92 -34.12
CA ASN A 369 -12.76 -11.20 -33.92
C ASN A 369 -13.25 -10.93 -32.48
N GLN A 370 -12.33 -10.77 -31.53
CA GLN A 370 -12.63 -10.53 -30.10
C GLN A 370 -12.57 -9.03 -29.75
N GLY A 371 -11.98 -8.19 -30.61
CA GLY A 371 -11.66 -6.79 -30.34
C GLY A 371 -12.86 -5.91 -30.02
N ASP A 372 -14.03 -6.12 -30.63
CA ASP A 372 -15.19 -5.25 -30.41
C ASP A 372 -15.76 -5.36 -29.00
N LYS A 373 -15.76 -6.59 -28.46
CA LYS A 373 -16.25 -6.85 -27.10
C LYS A 373 -15.26 -6.31 -26.07
N GLU A 374 -13.97 -6.50 -26.31
CA GLU A 374 -12.90 -5.98 -25.44
C GLU A 374 -12.90 -4.44 -25.44
N PHE A 375 -13.07 -3.82 -26.62
CA PHE A 375 -13.18 -2.37 -26.76
C PHE A 375 -14.34 -1.81 -25.95
N LEU A 376 -15.55 -2.34 -26.17
CA LEU A 376 -16.75 -1.87 -25.49
C LEU A 376 -16.66 -2.08 -23.98
N ALA A 377 -16.11 -3.22 -23.54
CA ALA A 377 -15.89 -3.48 -22.12
C ALA A 377 -14.92 -2.45 -21.51
N GLU A 378 -13.80 -2.18 -22.18
CA GLU A 378 -12.79 -1.25 -21.71
C GLU A 378 -13.32 0.20 -21.63
N VAL A 379 -14.04 0.67 -22.66
CA VAL A 379 -14.70 1.99 -22.61
C VAL A 379 -15.73 2.05 -21.48
N GLN A 380 -16.63 1.06 -21.36
CA GLN A 380 -17.68 1.08 -20.33
C GLN A 380 -17.12 1.06 -18.91
N ILE A 381 -15.98 0.40 -18.70
CA ILE A 381 -15.34 0.30 -17.39
C ILE A 381 -14.57 1.59 -17.09
N LEU A 382 -13.66 2.00 -17.97
CA LEU A 382 -12.73 3.10 -17.71
C LEU A 382 -13.39 4.47 -17.69
N THR A 383 -14.58 4.62 -18.29
CA THR A 383 -15.39 5.84 -18.14
C THR A 383 -16.01 5.99 -16.75
N ARG A 384 -16.10 4.89 -15.98
CA ARG A 384 -16.75 4.84 -14.67
C ARG A 384 -15.78 4.74 -13.50
N ILE A 385 -14.59 4.24 -13.73
CA ILE A 385 -13.61 3.99 -12.67
C ILE A 385 -12.43 4.97 -12.79
N HIS A 386 -12.04 5.53 -11.64
CA HIS A 386 -10.94 6.49 -11.56
C HIS A 386 -10.15 6.22 -10.29
N HIS A 387 -8.86 5.93 -10.43
CA HIS A 387 -7.98 5.68 -9.30
C HIS A 387 -6.53 5.96 -9.69
N LYS A 388 -5.73 6.49 -8.76
CA LYS A 388 -4.33 6.89 -9.00
C LYS A 388 -3.44 5.74 -9.52
N ASN A 389 -3.80 4.48 -9.26
CA ASN A 389 -3.07 3.29 -9.69
C ASN A 389 -3.76 2.51 -10.81
N LEU A 390 -4.68 3.14 -11.55
CA LEU A 390 -5.25 2.62 -12.78
C LEU A 390 -4.97 3.62 -13.91
N VAL A 391 -4.72 3.13 -15.12
CA VAL A 391 -4.50 3.99 -16.29
C VAL A 391 -5.80 4.71 -16.65
N SER A 392 -5.70 6.02 -16.85
CA SER A 392 -6.83 6.88 -17.16
C SER A 392 -7.12 6.89 -18.66
N LEU A 393 -8.39 6.70 -19.01
CA LEU A 393 -8.88 6.86 -20.37
C LEU A 393 -9.18 8.35 -20.62
N ILE A 394 -8.50 8.95 -21.59
CA ILE A 394 -8.72 10.34 -22.01
C ILE A 394 -9.89 10.41 -23.00
N GLY A 395 -10.00 9.42 -23.86
CA GLY A 395 -11.11 9.33 -24.81
C GLY A 395 -11.03 8.09 -25.68
N PHE A 396 -11.97 7.99 -26.61
CA PHE A 396 -12.09 6.85 -27.51
C PHE A 396 -12.54 7.30 -28.90
N CYS A 397 -12.27 6.48 -29.91
CA CYS A 397 -12.78 6.63 -31.25
C CYS A 397 -13.59 5.40 -31.63
N LYS A 398 -14.76 5.67 -32.20
CA LYS A 398 -15.61 4.67 -32.86
C LYS A 398 -16.17 5.31 -34.12
N ASP A 399 -15.42 5.17 -35.21
CA ASP A 399 -15.71 5.79 -36.51
C ASP A 399 -15.72 4.70 -37.59
N GLY A 400 -16.93 4.23 -37.94
CA GLY A 400 -17.09 3.05 -38.80
C GLY A 400 -16.45 1.79 -38.19
N GLU A 401 -15.50 1.20 -38.90
CA GLU A 401 -14.72 0.03 -38.46
C GLU A 401 -13.46 0.40 -37.64
N HIS A 402 -13.11 1.68 -37.60
CA HIS A 402 -11.97 2.18 -36.85
C HIS A 402 -12.35 2.38 -35.38
N MET A 403 -11.70 1.60 -34.51
CA MET A 403 -11.87 1.66 -33.07
C MET A 403 -10.53 1.90 -32.41
N ALA A 404 -10.47 2.88 -31.51
CA ALA A 404 -9.24 3.19 -30.79
C ALA A 404 -9.52 3.79 -29.41
N LEU A 405 -8.57 3.60 -28.51
CA LEU A 405 -8.60 4.08 -27.13
C LEU A 405 -7.40 5.01 -26.92
N VAL A 406 -7.66 6.18 -26.31
CA VAL A 406 -6.65 7.20 -26.04
C VAL A 406 -6.43 7.27 -24.54
N TYR A 407 -5.24 6.92 -24.09
CA TYR A 407 -4.86 6.89 -22.68
C TYR A 407 -3.83 7.97 -22.34
N GLU A 408 -3.68 8.24 -21.05
CA GLU A 408 -2.50 8.93 -20.56
C GLU A 408 -1.22 8.18 -20.96
N PHE A 409 -0.18 8.94 -21.33
CA PHE A 409 1.10 8.36 -21.72
C PHE A 409 1.92 7.93 -20.48
N MET A 410 2.40 6.69 -20.49
CA MET A 410 3.19 6.08 -19.42
C MET A 410 4.65 5.97 -19.87
N SER A 411 5.45 6.99 -19.55
CA SER A 411 6.78 7.23 -20.14
C SER A 411 7.83 6.16 -19.88
N GLU A 412 7.71 5.40 -18.78
CA GLU A 412 8.67 4.35 -18.43
C GLU A 412 8.24 2.98 -18.98
N GLY A 413 7.14 2.89 -19.73
CA GLY A 413 6.70 1.65 -20.35
C GLY A 413 6.18 0.63 -19.34
N THR A 414 6.41 -0.67 -19.60
CA THR A 414 5.84 -1.76 -18.80
C THR A 414 6.78 -2.20 -17.68
N LEU A 415 6.23 -2.66 -16.56
CA LEU A 415 7.00 -3.22 -15.46
C LEU A 415 7.89 -4.40 -15.91
N GLN A 416 7.43 -5.19 -16.88
CA GLN A 416 8.19 -6.30 -17.43
C GLN A 416 9.54 -5.85 -18.03
N ASP A 417 9.58 -4.69 -18.69
CA ASP A 417 10.78 -4.17 -19.36
C ASP A 417 11.89 -3.83 -18.36
N HIS A 418 11.48 -3.31 -17.19
CA HIS A 418 12.37 -2.98 -16.07
C HIS A 418 12.86 -4.19 -15.27
N ILE A 419 12.15 -5.32 -15.37
CA ILE A 419 12.52 -6.57 -14.69
C ILE A 419 13.37 -7.46 -15.58
N VAL A 420 13.01 -7.68 -16.84
CA VAL A 420 13.73 -8.64 -17.70
C VAL A 420 14.97 -8.04 -18.36
N GLY A 421 15.08 -6.70 -18.41
CA GLY A 421 16.26 -6.02 -18.91
C GLY A 421 16.33 -6.13 -20.44
N GLY A 422 15.49 -5.34 -21.11
CA GLY A 422 15.49 -5.24 -22.58
C GLY A 422 16.64 -4.43 -23.16
N ASP A 423 17.24 -3.52 -22.38
CA ASP A 423 18.28 -2.61 -22.85
C ASP A 423 19.49 -2.55 -21.92
N ARG A 424 20.68 -2.55 -22.51
CA ARG A 424 21.99 -2.52 -21.80
C ARG A 424 22.21 -1.26 -20.95
N ASN A 425 21.31 -0.28 -21.02
CA ASN A 425 21.34 0.98 -20.27
C ASN A 425 20.12 1.21 -19.35
N ALA A 426 19.16 0.27 -19.28
CA ALA A 426 18.00 0.42 -18.40
C ALA A 426 18.42 0.21 -16.94
N ARG A 427 18.21 1.22 -16.09
CA ARG A 427 18.47 1.13 -14.65
C ARG A 427 17.59 0.02 -14.06
N CYS A 428 18.20 -1.03 -13.53
CA CYS A 428 17.46 -2.09 -12.86
C CYS A 428 16.78 -1.53 -11.60
N LEU A 429 15.51 -1.90 -11.37
CA LEU A 429 14.77 -1.46 -10.19
C LEU A 429 15.36 -2.06 -8.92
N THR A 430 15.65 -1.19 -7.95
CA THR A 430 16.01 -1.56 -6.57
C THR A 430 14.85 -2.28 -5.89
N TRP A 431 15.14 -3.02 -4.81
CA TRP A 431 14.08 -3.73 -4.08
C TRP A 431 13.01 -2.79 -3.54
N ARG A 432 13.40 -1.66 -2.95
CA ARG A 432 12.47 -0.62 -2.51
C ARG A 432 11.54 -0.14 -3.62
N GLN A 433 12.06 0.10 -4.83
CA GLN A 433 11.24 0.50 -5.97
C GLN A 433 10.26 -0.62 -6.39
N ARG A 434 10.72 -1.87 -6.44
CA ARG A 434 9.87 -3.03 -6.74
C ARG A 434 8.74 -3.19 -5.71
N LEU A 435 9.03 -3.02 -4.42
CA LEU A 435 8.02 -3.05 -3.36
C LEU A 435 7.01 -1.90 -3.49
N LYS A 436 7.46 -0.68 -3.79
CA LYS A 436 6.56 0.46 -4.01
C LYS A 436 5.60 0.18 -5.17
N ILE A 437 6.12 -0.31 -6.30
CA ILE A 437 5.34 -0.71 -7.48
C ILE A 437 4.34 -1.82 -7.12
N ALA A 438 4.76 -2.81 -6.32
CA ALA A 438 3.88 -3.87 -5.84
C ALA A 438 2.74 -3.34 -4.97
N VAL A 439 3.02 -2.46 -4.01
CA VAL A 439 2.01 -1.83 -3.15
C VAL A 439 1.02 -1.01 -3.98
N GLU A 440 1.51 -0.19 -4.91
CA GLU A 440 0.67 0.64 -5.78
C GLU A 440 -0.22 -0.20 -6.71
N SER A 441 0.33 -1.26 -7.29
CA SER A 441 -0.44 -2.22 -8.09
C SER A 441 -1.48 -2.95 -7.24
N ALA A 442 -1.13 -3.36 -6.02
CA ALA A 442 -2.06 -4.02 -5.10
C ALA A 442 -3.21 -3.08 -4.69
N GLN A 443 -2.94 -1.79 -4.46
CA GLN A 443 -3.95 -0.77 -4.18
C GLN A 443 -4.91 -0.57 -5.36
N GLY A 444 -4.40 -0.61 -6.60
CA GLY A 444 -5.24 -0.60 -7.80
C GLY A 444 -6.22 -1.77 -7.85
N LEU A 445 -5.74 -3.00 -7.61
CA LEU A 445 -6.59 -4.20 -7.58
C LEU A 445 -7.57 -4.21 -6.39
N GLU A 446 -7.13 -3.75 -5.22
CA GLU A 446 -8.02 -3.60 -4.06
C GLU A 446 -9.21 -2.69 -4.38
N TYR A 447 -8.95 -1.55 -5.04
CA TYR A 447 -10.00 -0.65 -5.48
C TYR A 447 -10.97 -1.34 -6.46
N LEU A 448 -10.49 -2.14 -7.42
CA LEU A 448 -11.37 -2.91 -8.32
C LEU A 448 -12.25 -3.91 -7.56
N HIS A 449 -11.70 -4.60 -6.57
CA HIS A 449 -12.40 -5.67 -5.84
C HIS A 449 -13.37 -5.17 -4.78
N LYS A 450 -13.08 -4.02 -4.16
CA LYS A 450 -13.79 -3.52 -2.97
C LYS A 450 -14.31 -2.09 -3.12
N GLY A 451 -13.61 -1.25 -3.88
CA GLY A 451 -13.99 0.14 -4.14
C GLY A 451 -15.05 0.28 -5.24
N CYS A 452 -15.07 -0.63 -6.21
CA CYS A 452 -16.10 -0.67 -7.24
C CYS A 452 -17.35 -1.43 -6.78
N ASN A 453 -18.53 -0.90 -7.13
CA ASN A 453 -19.81 -1.56 -6.91
C ASN A 453 -20.61 -1.63 -8.24
N PRO A 454 -20.85 -2.82 -8.80
CA PRO A 454 -20.38 -4.14 -8.35
C PRO A 454 -18.84 -4.31 -8.46
N PRO A 455 -18.23 -5.24 -7.69
CA PRO A 455 -16.82 -5.58 -7.81
C PRO A 455 -16.40 -5.92 -9.23
N LEU A 456 -15.23 -5.43 -9.63
CA LEU A 456 -14.63 -5.69 -10.94
C LEU A 456 -13.48 -6.70 -10.81
N ILE A 457 -13.47 -7.71 -11.68
CA ILE A 457 -12.35 -8.67 -11.80
C ILE A 457 -11.61 -8.35 -13.10
N HIS A 458 -10.30 -8.16 -13.02
CA HIS A 458 -9.45 -7.75 -14.14
C HIS A 458 -9.20 -8.89 -15.14
N ARG A 459 -8.94 -10.11 -14.64
CA ARG A 459 -8.74 -11.36 -15.41
C ARG A 459 -7.47 -11.45 -16.27
N ASP A 460 -6.64 -10.41 -16.28
CA ASP A 460 -5.38 -10.40 -17.04
C ASP A 460 -4.28 -9.59 -16.34
N VAL A 461 -4.18 -9.77 -15.02
CA VAL A 461 -3.12 -9.16 -14.22
C VAL A 461 -1.78 -9.82 -14.56
N LYS A 462 -0.84 -9.04 -15.07
CA LYS A 462 0.51 -9.49 -15.44
C LYS A 462 1.47 -8.29 -15.49
N ALA A 463 2.77 -8.55 -15.46
CA ALA A 463 3.78 -7.49 -15.43
C ALA A 463 3.76 -6.56 -16.67
N THR A 464 3.33 -7.04 -17.84
CA THR A 464 3.19 -6.18 -19.04
C THR A 464 1.98 -5.24 -18.98
N ASN A 465 1.01 -5.53 -18.11
CA ASN A 465 -0.21 -4.73 -17.91
C ASN A 465 -0.08 -3.80 -16.69
N ILE A 466 1.11 -3.68 -16.11
CA ILE A 466 1.44 -2.70 -15.07
C ILE A 466 2.41 -1.71 -15.72
N LEU A 467 1.96 -0.47 -15.91
CA LEU A 467 2.72 0.59 -16.56
C LEU A 467 3.30 1.56 -15.54
N LEU A 468 4.44 2.16 -15.90
CA LEU A 468 5.18 3.08 -15.04
C LEU A 468 5.30 4.47 -15.68
N ASN A 469 5.15 5.52 -14.87
CA ASN A 469 5.40 6.90 -15.30
C ASN A 469 6.80 7.38 -14.92
N THR A 470 7.18 8.62 -15.27
CA THR A 470 8.49 9.22 -14.98
C THR A 470 8.91 9.18 -13.50
N ARG A 471 7.95 9.07 -12.57
CA ARG A 471 8.19 8.97 -11.12
C ARG A 471 8.25 7.51 -10.62
N LEU A 472 8.23 6.54 -11.53
CA LEU A 472 8.10 5.12 -11.28
C LEU A 472 6.85 4.76 -10.46
N GLU A 473 5.76 5.54 -10.64
CA GLU A 473 4.46 5.21 -10.06
C GLU A 473 3.73 4.20 -10.94
N ALA A 474 3.18 3.16 -10.33
CA ALA A 474 2.56 2.05 -11.02
C ALA A 474 1.06 2.27 -11.27
N LYS A 475 0.63 1.98 -12.50
CA LYS A 475 -0.78 1.97 -12.91
C LYS A 475 -1.12 0.70 -13.68
N ILE A 476 -2.24 0.07 -13.31
CA ILE A 476 -2.77 -1.11 -14.01
C ILE A 476 -3.47 -0.67 -15.29
N ALA A 477 -3.20 -1.37 -16.38
CA ALA A 477 -3.72 -1.14 -17.72
C ALA A 477 -4.42 -2.38 -18.29
N ASP A 478 -5.07 -2.20 -19.45
CA ASP A 478 -5.67 -3.27 -20.27
C ASP A 478 -6.89 -3.95 -19.65
N PHE A 479 -8.02 -3.21 -19.63
CA PHE A 479 -9.28 -3.66 -19.03
C PHE A 479 -10.18 -4.42 -20.00
N GLY A 480 -9.70 -4.74 -21.22
CA GLY A 480 -10.51 -5.39 -22.26
C GLY A 480 -11.12 -6.74 -21.85
N LEU A 481 -10.48 -7.47 -20.93
CA LEU A 481 -10.98 -8.74 -20.40
C LEU A 481 -11.74 -8.61 -19.08
N SER A 482 -11.78 -7.41 -18.51
CA SER A 482 -12.37 -7.13 -17.20
C SER A 482 -13.88 -7.34 -17.21
N LYS A 483 -14.43 -7.76 -16.06
CA LYS A 483 -15.86 -8.03 -15.94
C LYS A 483 -16.36 -7.70 -14.53
N ALA A 484 -17.55 -7.11 -14.45
CA ALA A 484 -18.20 -6.77 -13.20
C ALA A 484 -19.09 -7.93 -12.71
N PHE A 485 -19.12 -8.17 -11.40
CA PHE A 485 -19.82 -9.32 -10.80
C PHE A 485 -20.69 -8.89 -9.62
N ASN A 486 -21.99 -9.23 -9.69
CA ASN A 486 -22.93 -8.97 -8.60
C ASN A 486 -22.75 -10.03 -7.50
N ARG A 487 -22.59 -9.57 -6.24
CA ARG A 487 -22.47 -10.42 -5.05
C ARG A 487 -23.69 -11.31 -4.81
N ASP A 488 -24.86 -10.92 -5.31
CA ASP A 488 -26.11 -11.65 -5.05
C ASP A 488 -26.27 -12.93 -5.89
N ASN A 489 -25.39 -13.18 -6.87
CA ASN A 489 -25.44 -14.33 -7.77
C ASN A 489 -24.13 -15.16 -7.73
N GLU A 490 -23.57 -15.42 -6.54
CA GLU A 490 -22.39 -16.27 -6.35
C GLU A 490 -22.53 -17.71 -6.92
N SER A 491 -23.74 -18.11 -7.33
CA SER A 491 -24.03 -19.47 -7.83
C SER A 491 -24.19 -19.62 -9.35
N GLN A 492 -24.21 -18.55 -10.18
CA GLN A 492 -24.73 -18.66 -11.56
C GLN A 492 -23.95 -18.02 -12.73
N VAL A 493 -22.64 -17.76 -12.64
CA VAL A 493 -21.91 -17.22 -13.82
C VAL A 493 -20.63 -17.98 -14.13
N SER A 494 -20.78 -19.21 -14.64
CA SER A 494 -19.72 -19.82 -15.46
C SER A 494 -19.58 -19.01 -16.74
N THR A 495 -18.37 -18.57 -17.07
CA THR A 495 -18.11 -17.95 -18.37
C THR A 495 -17.88 -19.06 -19.39
N ASN A 496 -18.57 -19.03 -20.54
CA ASN A 496 -18.35 -20.01 -21.62
C ASN A 496 -16.96 -19.89 -22.28
N VAL A 497 -16.14 -18.92 -21.87
CA VAL A 497 -14.81 -18.66 -22.44
C VAL A 497 -13.81 -18.35 -21.31
N ILE A 498 -12.78 -19.19 -21.22
CA ILE A 498 -11.62 -18.98 -20.37
C ILE A 498 -10.68 -18.03 -21.11
N VAL A 499 -10.34 -16.90 -20.49
CA VAL A 499 -9.44 -15.88 -21.05
C VAL A 499 -8.37 -15.52 -20.02
N GLY A 500 -7.22 -15.03 -20.48
CA GLY A 500 -6.10 -14.63 -19.63
C GLY A 500 -4.77 -15.15 -20.17
N THR A 501 -3.67 -14.66 -19.60
CA THR A 501 -2.33 -14.98 -20.07
C THR A 501 -1.76 -16.25 -19.43
N ARG A 502 -1.21 -17.16 -20.25
CA ARG A 502 -0.56 -18.40 -19.76
C ARG A 502 0.59 -18.08 -18.80
N GLY A 503 0.64 -18.79 -17.68
CA GLY A 503 1.61 -18.56 -16.60
C GLY A 503 1.10 -17.65 -15.48
N TYR A 504 0.08 -16.82 -15.73
CA TYR A 504 -0.59 -16.00 -14.72
C TYR A 504 -1.99 -16.51 -14.34
N MET A 505 -2.58 -17.36 -15.18
CA MET A 505 -3.94 -17.87 -14.98
C MET A 505 -4.08 -18.74 -13.72
N ASP A 506 -5.13 -18.46 -12.96
CA ASP A 506 -5.60 -19.24 -11.81
C ASP A 506 -6.01 -20.67 -12.22
N PRO A 507 -5.42 -21.73 -11.63
CA PRO A 507 -5.74 -23.12 -11.96
C PRO A 507 -7.18 -23.52 -11.61
N GLU A 508 -7.75 -22.92 -10.56
CA GLU A 508 -9.16 -23.16 -10.20
C GLU A 508 -10.09 -22.53 -11.22
N TYR A 509 -9.77 -21.32 -11.70
CA TYR A 509 -10.50 -20.69 -12.80
C TYR A 509 -10.40 -21.50 -14.10
N GLN A 510 -9.20 -22.01 -14.43
CA GLN A 510 -9.01 -22.87 -15.61
C GLN A 510 -9.86 -24.15 -15.55
N THR A 511 -10.04 -24.71 -14.35
CA THR A 511 -10.80 -25.94 -14.15
C THR A 511 -12.31 -25.68 -14.12
N THR A 512 -12.74 -24.62 -13.43
CA THR A 512 -14.16 -24.35 -13.15
C THR A 512 -14.83 -23.44 -14.18
N GLY A 513 -14.05 -22.68 -14.97
CA GLY A 513 -14.56 -21.64 -15.85
C GLY A 513 -15.20 -20.45 -15.12
N ARG A 514 -14.99 -20.31 -13.80
CA ARG A 514 -15.56 -19.26 -12.94
C ARG A 514 -14.46 -18.34 -12.39
N PRO A 515 -14.29 -17.13 -12.95
CA PRO A 515 -13.32 -16.19 -12.40
C PRO A 515 -13.89 -15.54 -11.14
N THR A 516 -13.04 -15.36 -10.14
CA THR A 516 -13.38 -14.66 -8.88
C THR A 516 -12.35 -13.56 -8.61
N THR A 517 -12.60 -12.68 -7.64
CA THR A 517 -11.58 -11.72 -7.19
C THR A 517 -10.30 -12.44 -6.75
N LYS A 518 -10.40 -13.69 -6.26
CA LYS A 518 -9.25 -14.54 -5.93
C LYS A 518 -8.46 -15.03 -7.15
N SER A 519 -9.02 -14.97 -8.35
CA SER A 519 -8.30 -15.26 -9.59
C SER A 519 -7.32 -14.14 -9.95
N ASP A 520 -7.70 -12.89 -9.69
CA ASP A 520 -6.77 -11.75 -9.79
C ASP A 520 -5.69 -11.82 -8.71
N VAL A 521 -6.05 -12.21 -7.47
CA VAL A 521 -5.07 -12.41 -6.39
C VAL A 521 -4.00 -13.44 -6.79
N TYR A 522 -4.40 -14.55 -7.41
CA TYR A 522 -3.45 -15.55 -7.91
C TYR A 522 -2.50 -14.95 -8.95
N SER A 523 -3.06 -14.24 -9.94
CA SER A 523 -2.31 -13.61 -11.02
C SER A 523 -1.32 -12.56 -10.47
N PHE A 524 -1.74 -11.78 -9.48
CA PHE A 524 -0.90 -10.82 -8.77
C PHE A 524 0.20 -11.51 -7.95
N GLY A 525 -0.08 -12.65 -7.32
CA GLY A 525 0.93 -13.48 -6.66
C GLY A 525 2.05 -13.89 -7.62
N VAL A 526 1.73 -14.23 -8.86
CA VAL A 526 2.74 -14.51 -9.89
C VAL A 526 3.56 -13.25 -10.21
N VAL A 527 2.93 -12.07 -10.31
CA VAL A 527 3.66 -10.79 -10.49
C VAL A 527 4.63 -10.54 -9.34
N LEU A 528 4.24 -10.80 -8.08
CA LEU A 528 5.15 -10.69 -6.93
C LEU A 528 6.35 -11.63 -7.05
N LEU A 529 6.16 -12.87 -7.49
CA LEU A 529 7.27 -13.79 -7.72
C LEU A 529 8.20 -13.29 -8.84
N VAL A 530 7.64 -12.71 -9.92
CA VAL A 530 8.43 -12.09 -10.99
C VAL A 530 9.27 -10.92 -10.44
N LEU A 531 8.70 -10.10 -9.56
CA LEU A 531 9.41 -8.98 -8.90
C LEU A 531 10.54 -9.46 -7.98
N VAL A 532 10.31 -10.50 -7.18
CA VAL A 532 11.33 -11.03 -6.26
C VAL A 532 12.48 -11.69 -7.03
N THR A 533 12.14 -12.50 -8.04
CA THR A 533 13.12 -13.38 -8.71
C THR A 533 13.77 -12.78 -9.94
N GLY A 534 13.14 -11.77 -10.55
CA GLY A 534 13.55 -11.24 -11.85
C GLY A 534 13.32 -12.21 -13.02
N LYS A 535 12.59 -13.31 -12.81
CA LYS A 535 12.41 -14.39 -13.78
C LYS A 535 11.03 -14.36 -14.44
N PRO A 536 10.89 -14.88 -15.67
CA PRO A 536 9.58 -15.03 -16.29
C PRO A 536 8.72 -16.09 -15.57
N PRO A 537 7.38 -16.02 -15.65
CA PRO A 537 6.46 -16.95 -14.98
C PRO A 537 6.65 -18.42 -15.37
N THR A 538 7.08 -18.67 -16.61
CA THR A 538 7.40 -20.01 -17.11
C THR A 538 8.88 -20.08 -17.44
N LEU A 539 9.60 -21.00 -16.81
CA LEU A 539 11.03 -21.20 -17.04
C LEU A 539 11.23 -22.32 -18.06
N HIS A 540 11.74 -21.97 -19.23
CA HIS A 540 12.09 -22.95 -20.25
C HIS A 540 13.49 -23.52 -19.98
N ASN A 541 13.58 -24.46 -19.03
CA ASN A 541 14.70 -25.38 -18.90
C ASN A 541 14.26 -26.81 -19.28
N LEU A 542 15.17 -27.79 -19.22
CA LEU A 542 14.98 -29.21 -19.61
C LEU A 542 13.67 -29.89 -19.10
N ARG A 543 13.02 -29.31 -18.08
CA ARG A 543 11.60 -29.49 -17.76
C ARG A 543 11.01 -28.08 -17.59
N SER A 544 9.92 -27.76 -18.30
CA SER A 544 9.22 -26.49 -18.14
C SER A 544 8.63 -26.39 -16.73
N ILE A 545 9.37 -25.82 -15.79
CA ILE A 545 8.94 -25.65 -14.39
C ILE A 545 8.34 -24.24 -14.25
N GLY A 546 7.19 -24.14 -13.58
CA GLY A 546 6.58 -22.85 -13.27
C GLY A 546 7.37 -22.10 -12.20
N ILE A 547 7.36 -20.77 -12.24
CA ILE A 547 8.06 -19.93 -11.26
C ILE A 547 7.67 -20.28 -9.81
N ILE A 548 6.42 -20.65 -9.58
CA ILE A 548 5.88 -21.03 -8.26
C ILE A 548 6.60 -22.27 -7.72
N GLU A 549 6.66 -23.34 -8.52
CA GLU A 549 7.32 -24.59 -8.13
C GLU A 549 8.84 -24.37 -7.94
N TRP A 550 9.45 -23.57 -8.81
CA TRP A 550 10.87 -23.23 -8.69
C TRP A 550 11.19 -22.50 -7.38
N VAL A 551 10.36 -21.51 -6.99
CA VAL A 551 10.53 -20.78 -5.72
C VAL A 551 10.29 -21.71 -4.54
N GLN A 552 9.22 -22.51 -4.54
CA GLN A 552 8.93 -23.47 -3.46
C GLN A 552 10.07 -24.46 -3.22
N GLN A 553 10.69 -25.00 -4.28
CA GLN A 553 11.83 -25.92 -4.19
C GLN A 553 13.10 -25.27 -3.63
N ARG A 554 13.27 -23.95 -3.81
CA ARG A 554 14.43 -23.20 -3.30
C ARG A 554 14.22 -22.76 -1.86
N LEU A 555 13.03 -22.27 -1.53
CA LEU A 555 12.66 -21.88 -0.17
C LEU A 555 12.61 -23.08 0.79
N SER A 556 12.23 -24.27 0.31
CA SER A 556 12.27 -25.50 1.14
C SER A 556 13.68 -25.88 1.61
N LYS A 557 14.72 -25.32 0.96
CA LYS A 557 16.13 -25.48 1.36
C LYS A 557 16.63 -24.35 2.27
N GLY A 558 15.76 -23.42 2.68
CA GLY A 558 16.08 -22.31 3.58
C GLY A 558 16.91 -21.18 2.96
N ASN A 559 17.09 -21.16 1.64
CA ASN A 559 17.96 -20.20 0.96
C ASN A 559 17.16 -19.21 0.11
N ILE A 560 16.78 -18.06 0.69
CA ILE A 560 16.12 -16.95 -0.02
C ILE A 560 17.06 -16.24 -0.99
N GLU A 561 18.36 -16.16 -0.69
CA GLU A 561 19.34 -15.50 -1.55
C GLU A 561 19.45 -16.19 -2.92
N GLY A 562 19.23 -17.50 -2.96
CA GLY A 562 19.14 -18.29 -4.20
C GLY A 562 17.86 -18.08 -5.02
N VAL A 563 16.89 -17.32 -4.49
CA VAL A 563 15.62 -16.95 -5.15
C VAL A 563 15.65 -15.51 -5.66
N VAL A 564 16.31 -14.62 -4.92
CA VAL A 564 16.34 -13.17 -5.15
C VAL A 564 17.07 -12.82 -6.46
N ASP A 565 16.54 -11.82 -7.17
CA ASP A 565 17.19 -11.27 -8.37
C ASP A 565 18.54 -10.62 -8.04
N VAL A 566 19.61 -11.25 -8.50
CA VAL A 566 21.00 -10.79 -8.31
C VAL A 566 21.26 -9.37 -8.83
N ARG A 567 20.43 -8.88 -9.76
CA ARG A 567 20.56 -7.52 -10.33
C ARG A 567 20.09 -6.42 -9.37
N MET A 568 19.50 -6.78 -8.23
CA MET A 568 19.15 -5.81 -7.18
C MET A 568 20.34 -5.42 -6.28
N HIS A 569 21.56 -5.87 -6.62
CA HIS A 569 22.84 -5.46 -6.01
C HIS A 569 22.98 -5.66 -4.49
N GLY A 570 22.15 -6.50 -3.88
CA GLY A 570 22.32 -6.95 -2.49
C GLY A 570 21.93 -5.95 -1.39
N ASP A 571 21.49 -4.73 -1.74
CA ASP A 571 21.00 -3.72 -0.80
C ASP A 571 19.49 -3.90 -0.59
N HIS A 572 19.13 -4.88 0.24
CA HIS A 572 17.74 -5.18 0.59
C HIS A 572 17.62 -5.86 1.95
N ASP A 573 16.52 -5.59 2.66
CA ASP A 573 16.18 -6.29 3.89
C ASP A 573 15.71 -7.73 3.59
N ILE A 574 16.43 -8.70 4.15
CA ILE A 574 16.18 -10.14 3.96
C ILE A 574 14.79 -10.54 4.51
N ASN A 575 14.33 -9.92 5.60
CA ASN A 575 13.02 -10.23 6.18
C ASN A 575 11.89 -9.74 5.28
N SER A 576 12.04 -8.55 4.69
CA SER A 576 11.15 -7.97 3.70
C SER A 576 11.04 -8.86 2.45
N MET A 577 12.18 -9.36 1.94
CA MET A 577 12.20 -10.33 0.83
C MET A 577 11.47 -11.62 1.14
N TRP A 578 11.78 -12.23 2.30
CA TRP A 578 11.12 -13.45 2.75
C TRP A 578 9.61 -13.27 2.87
N LYS A 579 9.19 -12.16 3.48
CA LYS A 579 7.78 -11.83 3.68
C LYS A 579 7.08 -11.62 2.34
N ALA A 580 7.68 -10.89 1.41
CA ALA A 580 7.14 -10.69 0.06
C ALA A 580 6.98 -12.03 -0.71
N ALA A 581 7.97 -12.92 -0.61
CA ALA A 581 7.90 -14.26 -1.21
C ALA A 581 6.81 -15.13 -0.58
N ASP A 582 6.65 -15.09 0.76
CA ASP A 582 5.59 -15.81 1.47
C ASP A 582 4.19 -15.30 1.09
N ILE A 583 4.00 -13.97 1.02
CA ILE A 583 2.75 -13.35 0.53
C ILE A 583 2.44 -13.85 -0.88
N ALA A 584 3.44 -13.84 -1.77
CA ALA A 584 3.29 -14.31 -3.14
C ALA A 584 2.86 -15.77 -3.21
N LEU A 585 3.48 -16.65 -2.41
CA LEU A 585 3.10 -18.06 -2.33
C LEU A 585 1.68 -18.27 -1.78
N LYS A 586 1.27 -17.52 -0.75
CA LYS A 586 -0.12 -17.54 -0.24
C LYS A 586 -1.11 -17.09 -1.31
N CYS A 587 -0.77 -16.06 -2.09
CA CYS A 587 -1.59 -15.59 -3.22
C CYS A 587 -1.74 -16.67 -4.31
N THR A 588 -0.68 -17.43 -4.57
CA THR A 588 -0.65 -18.50 -5.59
C THR A 588 -1.14 -19.87 -5.10
N ALA A 589 -1.79 -19.94 -3.94
CA ALA A 589 -2.35 -21.20 -3.43
C ALA A 589 -3.36 -21.81 -4.42
N HIS A 590 -3.33 -23.14 -4.60
CA HIS A 590 -4.21 -23.80 -5.58
C HIS A 590 -5.70 -23.58 -5.29
N ALA A 591 -6.13 -23.62 -4.02
CA ALA A 591 -7.50 -23.34 -3.62
C ALA A 591 -7.72 -21.85 -3.32
N SER A 592 -8.67 -21.21 -3.99
CA SER A 592 -9.02 -19.78 -3.84
C SER A 592 -9.39 -19.37 -2.41
N VAL A 593 -9.95 -20.28 -1.62
CA VAL A 593 -10.32 -20.05 -0.22
C VAL A 593 -9.08 -19.79 0.66
N ARG A 594 -7.93 -20.39 0.32
CA ARG A 594 -6.66 -20.21 1.06
C ARG A 594 -5.91 -18.94 0.68
N ARG A 595 -6.30 -18.28 -0.41
CA ARG A 595 -5.65 -17.04 -0.87
C ARG A 595 -6.13 -15.87 0.02
N PRO A 596 -5.27 -14.91 0.35
CA PRO A 596 -5.71 -13.67 0.99
C PRO A 596 -6.66 -12.87 0.08
N ASN A 597 -7.31 -11.84 0.63
CA ASN A 597 -7.94 -10.81 -0.21
C ASN A 597 -6.92 -9.70 -0.53
N MET A 598 -7.20 -8.82 -1.50
CA MET A 598 -6.25 -7.76 -1.86
C MET A 598 -5.99 -6.74 -0.74
N THR A 599 -6.95 -6.51 0.17
CA THR A 599 -6.74 -5.66 1.36
C THR A 599 -5.65 -6.25 2.27
N ASP A 600 -5.68 -7.57 2.53
CA ASP A 600 -4.66 -8.25 3.32
C ASP A 600 -3.29 -8.22 2.62
N VAL A 601 -3.28 -8.33 1.28
CA VAL A 601 -2.06 -8.23 0.46
C VAL A 601 -1.46 -6.83 0.54
N VAL A 602 -2.28 -5.77 0.40
CA VAL A 602 -1.83 -4.37 0.53
C VAL A 602 -1.21 -4.13 1.90
N MET A 603 -1.91 -4.54 2.98
CA MET A 603 -1.40 -4.36 4.36
C MET A 603 -0.05 -5.05 4.56
N GLN A 604 0.09 -6.31 4.12
CA GLN A 604 1.33 -7.06 4.31
C GLN A 604 2.49 -6.51 3.45
N LEU A 605 2.21 -6.04 2.22
CA LEU A 605 3.22 -5.41 1.37
C LEU A 605 3.66 -4.04 1.90
N GLN A 606 2.75 -3.26 2.50
CA GLN A 606 3.10 -2.00 3.18
C GLN A 606 4.05 -2.25 4.35
N GLU A 607 3.86 -3.34 5.09
CA GLU A 607 4.78 -3.74 6.15
C GLU A 607 6.16 -4.13 5.59
N CYS A 608 6.21 -4.85 4.47
CA CYS A 608 7.48 -5.15 3.77
C CYS A 608 8.21 -3.87 3.34
N LEU A 609 7.46 -2.90 2.80
CA LEU A 609 8.03 -1.61 2.41
C LEU A 609 8.56 -0.85 3.62
N LYS A 610 7.86 -0.88 4.76
CA LYS A 610 8.32 -0.23 5.99
C LYS A 610 9.63 -0.82 6.51
N LEU A 611 9.75 -2.16 6.51
CA LEU A 611 11.00 -2.84 6.89
C LEU A 611 12.18 -2.40 6.03
N GLU A 612 11.95 -2.24 4.73
CA GLU A 612 12.97 -1.76 3.78
C GLU A 612 13.31 -0.28 4.00
N GLU A 613 12.33 0.56 4.32
CA GLU A 613 12.56 1.97 4.62
C GLU A 613 13.38 2.14 5.90
N ASP A 614 13.10 1.36 6.94
CA ASP A 614 13.86 1.33 8.18
C ASP A 614 15.31 0.85 7.95
N HIS A 615 15.52 -0.11 7.04
CA HIS A 615 16.86 -0.58 6.63
C HIS A 615 17.68 0.55 5.97
N THR A 616 17.09 1.25 4.99
CA THR A 616 17.78 2.37 4.30
C THR A 616 18.07 3.57 5.22
N GLY A 617 17.22 3.80 6.24
CA GLY A 617 17.43 4.83 7.24
C GLY A 617 18.63 4.57 8.17
N SER A 618 18.94 3.30 8.44
CA SER A 618 20.08 2.90 9.29
C SER A 618 21.43 3.03 8.57
N ASN A 619 21.49 2.71 7.27
CA ASN A 619 22.71 2.82 6.46
C ASN A 619 23.15 4.27 6.17
N SER A 620 22.29 5.26 6.43
CA SER A 620 22.58 6.68 6.19
C SER A 620 23.52 7.31 7.24
N ASN A 621 23.76 6.65 8.39
CA ASN A 621 24.53 7.19 9.51
C ASN A 621 25.99 6.66 9.62
N ASN A 622 26.47 5.86 8.67
CA ASN A 622 27.81 5.27 8.70
C ASN A 622 28.73 5.69 7.52
N ASN A 623 28.65 6.95 7.09
CA ASN A 623 29.66 7.51 6.16
C ASN A 623 30.64 8.43 6.91
N PHE A 624 31.69 7.83 7.48
CA PHE A 624 32.94 8.53 7.80
C PHE A 624 34.11 7.84 7.06
N TYR A 625 34.67 8.58 6.10
CA TYR A 625 35.98 8.47 5.44
C TYR A 625 36.50 7.08 5.02
N THR A 626 36.59 6.87 3.71
CA THR A 626 37.89 6.88 3.02
C THR A 626 37.66 7.14 1.53
N GLY A 627 38.15 8.29 1.05
CA GLY A 627 38.41 8.45 -0.36
C GLY A 627 39.71 7.75 -0.72
N ILE A 628 39.77 7.13 -1.89
CA ILE A 628 40.89 7.22 -2.83
C ILE A 628 40.39 6.79 -4.23
N SER A 629 40.58 7.74 -5.15
CA SER A 629 40.88 7.67 -6.58
C SER A 629 40.51 6.44 -7.42
N SER A 630 39.78 6.77 -8.49
CA SER A 630 39.73 6.15 -9.81
C SER A 630 41.11 5.73 -10.36
N ASN A 631 41.17 4.51 -10.90
CA ASN A 631 41.77 4.08 -12.19
C ASN A 631 42.16 2.59 -12.10
N ASP A 632 41.40 1.70 -12.75
CA ASP A 632 41.89 0.93 -13.89
C ASP A 632 40.88 -0.13 -14.35
N LEU A 633 40.55 -0.05 -15.64
CA LEU A 633 39.90 -1.09 -16.43
C LEU A 633 40.98 -2.09 -16.86
N SER A 634 40.79 -3.39 -16.60
CA SER A 634 41.12 -4.41 -17.61
C SER A 634 40.45 -5.75 -17.32
N MET A 635 39.82 -6.29 -18.37
CA MET A 635 39.36 -7.67 -18.50
C MET A 635 40.55 -8.65 -18.47
N ARG A 636 40.39 -9.80 -17.80
CA ARG A 636 40.89 -11.08 -18.32
C ARG A 636 40.16 -12.29 -17.73
N ASN A 637 39.87 -13.23 -18.62
CA ASN A 637 39.20 -14.51 -18.42
C ASN A 637 40.11 -15.59 -17.80
N ASP A 638 39.44 -16.67 -17.40
CA ASP A 638 39.89 -18.05 -17.16
C ASP A 638 40.31 -18.44 -15.72
N PRO A 639 40.28 -19.74 -15.37
CA PRO A 639 39.09 -20.59 -15.17
C PRO A 639 39.13 -21.26 -13.77
N TYR A 640 38.09 -22.03 -13.41
CA TYR A 640 37.94 -22.79 -12.15
C TYR A 640 39.24 -23.33 -11.52
N PRO A 641 39.29 -23.33 -10.16
CA PRO A 641 39.55 -24.61 -9.50
C PRO A 641 38.59 -24.94 -8.34
N THR A 642 38.34 -26.24 -8.29
CA THR A 642 37.84 -27.15 -7.26
C THR A 642 37.93 -26.75 -5.77
N ASN A 643 36.86 -27.11 -5.06
CA ASN A 643 36.79 -27.70 -3.72
C ASN A 643 37.84 -27.29 -2.68
N GLN A 644 37.46 -26.35 -1.82
CA GLN A 644 37.88 -26.36 -0.42
C GLN A 644 36.67 -26.21 0.49
N SER A 645 36.50 -27.20 1.36
CA SER A 645 35.59 -27.20 2.50
C SER A 645 36.00 -26.11 3.48
N THR A 646 35.19 -25.06 3.63
CA THR A 646 35.26 -24.17 4.78
C THR A 646 34.12 -24.52 5.73
N ASN A 647 34.47 -25.24 6.80
CA ASN A 647 33.69 -25.24 8.03
C ASN A 647 33.57 -23.78 8.49
N VAL A 648 32.37 -23.22 8.40
CA VAL A 648 32.03 -21.94 9.02
C VAL A 648 30.95 -22.22 10.04
N SER A 649 31.39 -22.53 11.25
CA SER A 649 30.61 -22.31 12.46
C SER A 649 30.49 -20.79 12.64
N GLN A 650 29.42 -20.20 12.12
CA GLN A 650 28.98 -18.87 12.50
C GLN A 650 27.88 -19.01 13.54
N SER A 651 28.31 -18.91 14.80
CA SER A 651 27.48 -18.54 15.93
C SER A 651 26.86 -17.16 15.66
N ASN A 652 25.54 -17.09 15.54
CA ASN A 652 24.81 -15.83 15.58
C ASN A 652 24.83 -15.27 17.02
N THR A 653 25.92 -14.60 17.37
CA THR A 653 26.01 -13.71 18.52
C THR A 653 26.16 -12.29 18.02
N SER A 654 25.04 -11.59 17.82
CA SER A 654 24.97 -10.12 17.80
C SER A 654 23.52 -9.64 17.80
N PHE A 655 22.90 -9.63 18.99
CA PHE A 655 21.77 -8.78 19.34
C PHE A 655 22.08 -8.18 20.72
N GLU A 656 22.98 -7.20 20.76
CA GLU A 656 23.10 -6.27 21.88
C GLU A 656 23.23 -4.85 21.30
N LYS A 657 22.27 -3.99 21.66
CA LYS A 657 22.36 -2.54 21.48
C LYS A 657 23.19 -1.99 22.64
N GLU A 658 24.45 -1.63 22.40
CA GLU A 658 25.15 -0.70 23.29
C GLU A 658 24.76 0.75 22.95
N HIS A 659 24.13 1.43 23.91
CA HIS A 659 24.08 2.89 23.95
C HIS A 659 25.29 3.40 24.73
N ASN A 660 26.24 4.02 24.03
CA ASN A 660 27.32 4.80 24.62
C ASN A 660 26.76 6.06 25.33
N PHE A 661 26.86 6.12 26.65
CA PHE A 661 26.84 7.37 27.42
C PHE A 661 28.28 7.77 27.81
N GLY A 662 28.56 9.06 27.69
CA GLY A 662 29.92 9.62 27.70
C GLY A 662 30.72 9.46 29.00
N ARG A 663 32.05 9.42 28.80
CA ARG A 663 33.07 9.58 29.85
C ARG A 663 32.96 10.95 30.53
N VAL A 664 33.06 10.93 31.86
CA VAL A 664 33.61 12.02 32.68
C VAL A 664 34.68 11.40 33.60
N PRO A 665 35.84 12.05 33.85
CA PRO A 665 37.06 11.38 34.34
C PRO A 665 37.33 11.51 35.86
N THR A 666 38.39 10.81 36.29
CA THR A 666 39.17 10.88 37.57
C THR A 666 38.62 10.03 38.74
N ILE A 667 39.42 9.36 39.60
CA ILE A 667 40.74 9.64 40.17
C ILE A 667 41.51 8.33 40.46
N ASP A 668 42.84 8.36 40.31
CA ASP A 668 43.83 7.38 40.76
C ASP A 668 43.74 7.01 42.24
N ASN A 669 43.97 5.75 42.59
CA ASN A 669 44.85 5.38 43.70
C ASN A 669 45.38 3.97 43.48
N GLY A 670 46.71 3.85 43.38
CA GLY A 670 47.43 2.59 43.30
C GLY A 670 47.50 1.85 44.64
N PRO A 671 48.59 1.12 44.91
CA PRO A 671 48.65 -0.31 44.61
C PRO A 671 48.85 -1.15 45.88
N ALA A 672 48.64 -2.46 45.79
CA ALA A 672 49.65 -3.49 46.10
C ALA A 672 49.04 -4.84 46.53
N ALA A 673 49.73 -5.89 46.06
CA ALA A 673 49.96 -7.19 46.68
C ALA A 673 48.73 -8.12 46.84
N ARG A 674 48.78 -9.39 46.46
CA ARG A 674 49.92 -10.29 46.28
C ARG A 674 49.52 -11.43 45.35
#